data_AF-H0QQQ8-F1
#
_entry.id   AF-H0QQQ8-F1
#
_cell.length_a   1.000
_cell.length_b   1.000
_cell.length_c   1.000
_cell.angle_alpha   90.00
_cell.angle_beta   90.00
_cell.angle_gamma   90.00
#
_symmetry.space_group_name_H-M   'P 1'
#
loop_
_entity.id
_entity.type
_entity.pdbx_description
1 polymer ?
#
loop_
_entity_poly.entity_id
_entity_poly.type
_entity_poly.pdbx_seq_one_letter_code
_entity_poly.pdbx_strand_id
1 'polypeptide(L)'
;MGTELSKASASISEVITETPIERHRLAWASALIVGLLGLGLGLVLLPNPTPAGSPVTTSSTSVTAPAPTSEPTPAPAPTDSLGSLCARADKLTADKKPEEALALIEKIRGQLRSPALAATTACEAQRLAAVLRIEQAPAAPPAETTFIQDVGANWDRFTAESIDPLAKAGPALLGLIAAFLVLGRLLVFLPKIAGARKSPADRAILALAGLASILVGTCLIVLAPAWEMTPVVGSATGPMLGGGLLAIAGSLILATYLSSRLRVSLDVRDTKGETSKVDVSRIGALLHELGGDAPRGLEIPEGADVTALGPDTMPLTFTNKVLAAVQKILLSIFGVRPWRVVVSSADDDSLAVAVARNGASVGATTIDRKQLHLAGGQSEGASQDAKSAAKADSAAELELHKMAAAYILVMLARKHYGFEGLCGTTDWRSLGLQYVATTDSAMAGERAKRLLGAAMDYDAANMLAEVALQNHMYRDSTDSWTISAYAEWLSGRAAAIKDGITRRAISQAGYTPLLHRIEKTFLTAVLNLPPGSPAFQQLQPRALEVAANLVRKLEPSRHLDVPAPLARAMRLDAALAYCDLLGSGDPSDPQSEDLRKQALASVAPHTAYSAACSIARQEGLAAKEDVKRRLTFAFSDQDLKEWARKDPELGALRKDGDFLHFLGVKPREDYWKLEAFEPHEKRLREAGIARPGDLYQKEVGQSAVSAYLQVSPLVLKRLCRLAALVRRAQAVRAEGEAGPVHEYRVEVVGALVQAGIESPEEIHDQWLDADVPPDAPAGKFVEKLQSSIKGRVLSSPEIGQLKAWLRQLKDMHDT
;
A
#
# COMPACT_ATOMS: atom_id res chain seq x y z
N MET A 1 14.68 13.75 54.30
CA MET A 1 14.66 13.48 52.84
C MET A 1 15.40 12.19 52.47
N GLY A 2 15.36 11.16 53.33
CA GLY A 2 16.15 9.92 53.14
C GLY A 2 15.43 8.63 53.54
N THR A 3 14.11 8.66 53.76
CA THR A 3 13.33 7.51 54.26
C THR A 3 12.10 7.16 53.42
N GLU A 4 11.79 7.93 52.37
CA GLU A 4 10.66 7.66 51.46
C GLU A 4 11.08 6.84 50.21
N LEU A 5 12.38 6.73 49.90
CA LEU A 5 12.89 5.96 48.75
C LEU A 5 13.04 4.46 49.03
N SER A 6 12.98 4.02 50.30
CA SER A 6 13.12 2.60 50.65
C SER A 6 11.80 1.82 50.55
N LYS A 7 10.63 2.48 50.56
CA LYS A 7 9.34 1.81 50.47
C LYS A 7 8.85 1.60 49.03
N ALA A 8 9.35 2.37 48.07
CA ALA A 8 9.03 2.18 46.65
C ALA A 8 9.77 0.99 46.00
N SER A 9 10.86 0.50 46.60
CA SER A 9 11.62 -0.64 46.09
C SER A 9 11.03 -2.01 46.46
N ALA A 10 10.11 -2.07 47.42
CA ALA A 10 9.56 -3.33 47.92
C ALA A 10 8.26 -3.78 47.23
N SER A 11 7.64 -2.92 46.40
CA SER A 11 6.36 -3.24 45.73
C SER A 11 6.49 -3.56 44.23
N ILE A 12 7.72 -3.62 43.68
CA ILE A 12 8.00 -3.93 42.26
C ILE A 12 8.73 -5.30 42.11
N SER A 13 8.84 -6.10 43.18
CA SER A 13 9.44 -7.45 43.11
C SER A 13 8.43 -8.61 43.04
N GLU A 14 7.13 -8.35 43.01
CA GLU A 14 6.13 -9.36 42.65
C GLU A 14 5.59 -9.01 41.25
N VAL A 15 5.61 -10.01 40.35
CA VAL A 15 5.17 -9.94 38.94
C VAL A 15 6.22 -9.46 37.93
N ILE A 16 7.45 -9.99 38.00
CA ILE A 16 8.26 -10.20 36.78
C ILE A 16 8.96 -11.56 36.91
N THR A 17 8.30 -12.62 36.42
CA THR A 17 8.96 -13.90 36.13
C THR A 17 9.68 -13.79 34.80
N GLU A 18 10.83 -13.10 34.79
CA GLU A 18 11.82 -13.28 33.72
C GLU A 18 12.37 -14.70 33.81
N THR A 19 12.27 -15.44 32.71
CA THR A 19 12.73 -16.84 32.68
C THR A 19 14.25 -16.93 32.90
N PRO A 20 14.74 -17.93 33.65
CA PRO A 20 16.16 -18.11 33.95
C PRO A 20 17.07 -18.28 32.71
N ILE A 21 16.47 -18.47 31.53
CA ILE A 21 17.16 -18.66 30.25
C ILE A 21 17.75 -17.33 29.72
N GLU A 22 17.14 -16.18 29.96
CA GLU A 22 17.65 -14.89 29.43
C GLU A 22 18.82 -14.34 30.25
N ARG A 23 18.82 -14.52 31.58
CA ARG A 23 19.98 -14.18 32.43
C ARG A 23 21.23 -14.98 32.06
N HIS A 24 21.06 -16.26 31.72
CA HIS A 24 22.18 -17.09 31.26
C HIS A 24 22.73 -16.62 29.90
N ARG A 25 21.89 -16.11 28.99
CA ARG A 25 22.35 -15.60 27.68
C ARG A 25 23.14 -14.30 27.80
N LEU A 26 22.70 -13.37 28.64
CA LEU A 26 23.43 -12.12 28.91
C LEU A 26 24.76 -12.38 29.63
N ALA A 27 24.78 -13.30 30.61
CA ALA A 27 26.00 -13.68 31.31
C ALA A 27 27.03 -14.35 30.37
N TRP A 28 26.58 -15.19 29.43
CA TRP A 28 27.45 -15.79 28.40
C TRP A 28 27.99 -14.74 27.42
N ALA A 29 27.19 -13.76 27.00
CA ALA A 29 27.64 -12.70 26.11
C ALA A 29 28.69 -11.80 26.78
N SER A 30 28.49 -11.44 28.05
CA SER A 30 29.47 -10.67 28.82
C SER A 30 30.76 -11.44 29.09
N ALA A 31 30.67 -12.74 29.40
CA ALA A 31 31.85 -13.60 29.59
C ALA A 31 32.66 -13.79 28.29
N LEU A 32 31.99 -13.86 27.14
CA LEU A 32 32.66 -13.95 25.83
C LEU A 32 33.39 -12.64 25.46
N ILE A 33 32.79 -11.48 25.77
CA ILE A 33 33.39 -10.16 25.52
C ILE A 33 34.59 -9.93 26.45
N VAL A 34 34.48 -10.30 27.73
CA VAL A 34 35.59 -10.18 28.70
C VAL A 34 36.71 -11.17 28.39
N GLY A 35 36.38 -12.38 27.92
CA GLY A 35 37.37 -13.37 27.48
C GLY A 35 38.15 -12.95 26.23
N LEU A 36 37.50 -12.25 25.29
CA LEU A 36 38.14 -11.71 24.08
C LEU A 36 39.03 -10.48 24.36
N LEU A 37 38.74 -9.71 25.42
CA LEU A 37 39.57 -8.59 25.85
C LEU A 37 40.75 -9.03 26.75
N GLY A 38 40.69 -10.22 27.34
CA GLY A 38 41.72 -10.74 28.26
C GLY A 38 42.95 -11.37 27.60
N LEU A 39 42.91 -11.69 26.30
CA LEU A 39 43.99 -12.37 25.58
C LEU A 39 44.61 -11.47 24.50
N GLY A 40 45.51 -10.59 24.94
CA GLY A 40 46.56 -10.03 24.09
C GLY A 40 46.36 -8.58 23.63
N LEU A 41 46.83 -7.63 24.44
CA LEU A 41 47.79 -6.59 24.03
C LEU A 41 48.21 -5.78 25.28
N GLY A 42 49.51 -5.72 25.56
CA GLY A 42 50.05 -4.80 26.55
C GLY A 42 49.89 -3.36 26.07
N LEU A 43 49.00 -2.60 26.71
CA LEU A 43 48.79 -1.19 26.42
C LEU A 43 49.75 -0.34 27.25
N VAL A 44 50.71 0.30 26.60
CA VAL A 44 51.50 1.40 27.18
C VAL A 44 50.58 2.60 27.37
N LEU A 45 50.43 3.04 28.61
CA LEU A 45 49.78 4.30 28.98
C LEU A 45 50.68 5.49 28.59
N LEU A 46 50.19 6.37 27.72
CA LEU A 46 50.68 7.74 27.55
C LEU A 46 49.48 8.72 27.58
N PRO A 47 49.71 9.98 27.99
CA PRO A 47 48.70 10.80 28.65
C PRO A 47 47.76 11.53 27.69
N ASN A 48 46.55 11.81 28.19
CA ASN A 48 45.50 12.63 27.59
C ASN A 48 46.02 14.00 27.10
N PRO A 49 45.71 14.40 25.86
CA PRO A 49 45.51 15.80 25.53
C PRO A 49 44.01 16.16 25.57
N THR A 50 43.76 17.28 26.24
CA THR A 50 42.53 18.03 26.40
C THR A 50 41.79 18.27 25.06
N PRO A 51 40.45 18.20 25.00
CA PRO A 51 39.71 18.44 23.76
C PRO A 51 39.63 19.94 23.44
N ALA A 52 40.30 20.35 22.37
CA ALA A 52 40.03 21.61 21.69
C ALA A 52 38.73 21.46 20.87
N GLY A 53 37.76 22.31 21.16
CA GLY A 53 36.47 22.34 20.49
C GLY A 53 36.57 22.71 19.01
N SER A 54 35.67 22.14 18.23
CA SER A 54 35.33 22.58 16.87
C SER A 54 33.84 22.35 16.64
N PRO A 55 33.23 23.18 15.76
CA PRO A 55 31.99 23.87 16.08
C PRO A 55 30.74 23.12 15.61
N VAL A 56 29.68 23.27 16.39
CA VAL A 56 28.32 22.82 16.06
C VAL A 56 27.71 23.80 15.05
N THR A 57 27.47 23.34 13.83
CA THR A 57 26.62 24.07 12.87
C THR A 57 25.15 23.75 13.20
N THR A 58 24.54 24.59 14.03
CA THR A 58 23.09 24.64 14.23
C THR A 58 22.42 25.31 13.01
N SER A 59 21.56 24.59 12.30
CA SER A 59 20.62 25.19 11.35
C SER A 59 19.34 25.56 12.08
N SER A 60 19.23 26.83 12.47
CA SER A 60 17.99 27.45 12.96
C SER A 60 17.08 27.78 11.78
N THR A 61 15.88 27.21 11.75
CA THR A 61 14.79 27.67 10.87
C THR A 61 13.92 28.63 11.68
N SER A 62 14.11 29.94 11.50
CA SER A 62 13.26 30.98 12.07
C SER A 62 12.11 31.29 11.11
N VAL A 63 10.90 31.17 11.64
CA VAL A 63 9.61 31.61 11.07
C VAL A 63 9.56 33.15 11.01
N THR A 64 9.02 33.68 9.91
CA THR A 64 8.83 35.13 9.69
C THR A 64 7.35 35.50 9.72
N ALA A 65 6.98 36.52 10.50
CA ALA A 65 6.02 37.60 10.18
C ALA A 65 5.99 38.62 11.35
N PRO A 66 5.57 39.91 11.17
CA PRO A 66 5.13 40.63 9.97
C PRO A 66 5.90 41.96 9.69
N ALA A 67 5.47 42.68 8.64
CA ALA A 67 6.05 43.89 8.03
C ALA A 67 6.27 45.11 8.97
N PRO A 68 7.21 46.04 8.63
CA PRO A 68 6.80 47.22 7.84
C PRO A 68 7.83 47.74 6.79
N THR A 69 7.26 48.37 5.76
CA THR A 69 7.64 49.54 4.94
C THR A 69 9.12 49.95 4.69
N SER A 70 9.35 50.24 3.39
CA SER A 70 10.31 51.17 2.73
C SER A 70 11.81 50.82 2.61
N GLU A 71 12.25 50.42 1.40
CA GLU A 71 13.13 51.18 0.48
C GLU A 71 13.55 50.32 -0.74
N PRO A 72 13.80 50.90 -1.94
CA PRO A 72 14.00 50.15 -3.17
C PRO A 72 15.42 49.59 -3.29
N THR A 73 15.56 48.26 -3.33
CA THR A 73 16.82 47.57 -3.66
C THR A 73 16.95 47.40 -5.19
N PRO A 74 18.12 47.69 -5.79
CA PRO A 74 18.31 47.69 -7.25
C PRO A 74 18.32 46.27 -7.84
N ALA A 75 18.01 46.20 -9.14
CA ALA A 75 17.86 45.00 -9.95
C ALA A 75 19.06 44.02 -9.87
N PRO A 76 18.82 42.69 -9.97
CA PRO A 76 19.88 41.69 -9.98
C PRO A 76 20.76 41.78 -11.24
N ALA A 77 22.07 41.67 -11.02
CA ALA A 77 23.14 41.58 -12.02
C ALA A 77 23.00 40.33 -12.93
N PRO A 78 23.59 40.35 -14.14
CA PRO A 78 23.28 39.39 -15.21
C PRO A 78 23.68 37.95 -14.86
N THR A 79 22.84 37.00 -15.26
CA THR A 79 23.16 35.57 -15.30
C THR A 79 24.36 35.36 -16.22
N ASP A 80 25.51 34.98 -15.67
CA ASP A 80 26.69 34.57 -16.43
C ASP A 80 26.29 33.45 -17.41
N SER A 81 26.34 33.74 -18.72
CA SER A 81 26.02 32.76 -19.75
C SER A 81 27.03 31.60 -19.72
N LEU A 82 26.63 30.39 -20.10
CA LEU A 82 27.50 29.21 -20.13
C LEU A 82 28.84 29.48 -20.86
N GLY A 83 28.80 30.28 -21.93
CA GLY A 83 29.99 30.69 -22.67
C GLY A 83 30.98 31.51 -21.83
N SER A 84 30.50 32.40 -20.97
CA SER A 84 31.35 33.19 -20.08
C SER A 84 32.05 32.33 -19.02
N LEU A 85 31.36 31.30 -18.52
CA LEU A 85 31.91 30.37 -17.54
C LEU A 85 32.95 29.43 -18.17
N CYS A 86 32.73 28.94 -19.39
CA CYS A 86 33.75 28.16 -20.11
C CYS A 86 34.98 29.03 -20.44
N ALA A 87 34.81 30.30 -20.85
CA ALA A 87 35.93 31.21 -21.11
C ALA A 87 36.75 31.50 -19.83
N ARG A 88 36.09 31.55 -18.66
CA ARG A 88 36.76 31.68 -17.36
C ARG A 88 37.59 30.45 -17.01
N ALA A 89 37.09 29.24 -17.31
CA ALA A 89 37.86 28.01 -17.13
C ALA A 89 39.09 27.94 -18.06
N ASP A 90 38.95 28.44 -19.30
CA ASP A 90 40.05 28.53 -20.25
C ASP A 90 41.15 29.48 -19.75
N LYS A 91 40.75 30.64 -19.22
CA LYS A 91 41.67 31.60 -18.59
C LYS A 91 42.43 30.99 -17.40
N LEU A 92 41.74 30.27 -16.52
CA LEU A 92 42.39 29.58 -15.39
C LEU A 92 43.42 28.54 -15.87
N THR A 93 43.13 27.85 -16.97
CA THR A 93 44.06 26.90 -17.58
C THR A 93 45.28 27.61 -18.16
N ALA A 94 45.09 28.76 -18.81
CA ALA A 94 46.16 29.61 -19.33
C ALA A 94 47.05 30.17 -18.19
N ASP A 95 46.44 30.55 -17.07
CA ASP A 95 47.09 31.11 -15.86
C ASP A 95 47.81 30.04 -15.01
N LYS A 96 48.06 28.84 -15.57
CA LYS A 96 48.70 27.69 -14.89
C LYS A 96 47.97 27.22 -13.62
N LYS A 97 46.65 27.39 -13.57
CA LYS A 97 45.76 26.89 -12.51
C LYS A 97 44.77 25.86 -13.05
N PRO A 98 45.23 24.74 -13.65
CA PRO A 98 44.34 23.78 -14.29
C PRO A 98 43.40 23.07 -13.31
N GLU A 99 43.76 22.93 -12.04
CA GLU A 99 42.88 22.35 -11.00
C GLU A 99 41.67 23.24 -10.70
N GLU A 100 41.89 24.56 -10.59
CA GLU A 100 40.80 25.53 -10.40
C GLU A 100 39.87 25.57 -11.62
N ALA A 101 40.43 25.40 -12.84
CA ALA A 101 39.66 25.29 -14.07
C ALA A 101 38.75 24.04 -14.08
N LEU A 102 39.27 22.88 -13.65
CA LEU A 102 38.50 21.64 -13.57
C LEU A 102 37.37 21.73 -12.53
N ALA A 103 37.66 22.27 -11.35
CA ALA A 103 36.66 22.45 -10.30
C ALA A 103 35.51 23.38 -10.76
N LEU A 104 35.83 24.43 -11.52
CA LEU A 104 34.81 25.31 -12.11
C LEU A 104 33.93 24.57 -13.13
N ILE A 105 34.52 23.76 -14.00
CA ILE A 105 33.79 22.97 -15.01
C ILE A 105 32.87 21.92 -14.36
N GLU A 106 33.33 21.24 -13.32
CA GLU A 106 32.50 20.27 -12.58
C GLU A 106 31.33 20.95 -11.88
N LYS A 107 31.54 22.15 -11.32
CA LYS A 107 30.47 22.94 -10.72
C LYS A 107 29.41 23.34 -11.75
N ILE A 108 29.81 23.74 -12.96
CA ILE A 108 28.89 24.05 -14.07
C ILE A 108 28.05 22.83 -14.44
N ARG A 109 28.68 21.65 -14.55
CA ARG A 109 27.99 20.39 -14.88
C ARG A 109 27.03 19.93 -13.78
N GLY A 110 27.36 20.18 -12.52
CA GLY A 110 26.51 19.81 -11.37
C GLY A 110 25.27 20.70 -11.18
N GLN A 111 25.31 21.95 -11.65
CA GLN A 111 24.18 22.89 -11.53
C GLN A 111 23.11 22.70 -12.62
N LEU A 112 23.48 22.15 -13.79
CA LEU A 112 22.55 21.85 -14.89
C LEU A 112 21.86 20.49 -14.66
N ARG A 113 20.93 20.42 -13.70
CA ARG A 113 20.17 19.20 -13.33
C ARG A 113 19.07 18.77 -14.32
N SER A 114 19.21 19.07 -15.62
CA SER A 114 18.29 18.55 -16.65
C SER A 114 18.94 17.40 -17.42
N PRO A 115 18.22 16.29 -17.71
CA PRO A 115 18.76 15.08 -18.34
C PRO A 115 19.08 15.22 -19.84
N ALA A 116 19.22 16.45 -20.35
CA ALA A 116 19.59 16.68 -21.74
C ALA A 116 21.10 16.42 -21.92
N LEU A 117 21.46 15.60 -22.92
CA LEU A 117 22.84 15.22 -23.29
C LEU A 117 23.83 16.40 -23.38
N ALA A 118 23.33 17.61 -23.65
CA ALA A 118 24.11 18.83 -23.76
C ALA A 118 24.71 19.33 -22.42
N ALA A 119 24.12 18.96 -21.27
CA ALA A 119 24.63 19.39 -19.96
C ALA A 119 25.90 18.62 -19.54
N THR A 120 26.02 17.35 -19.92
CA THR A 120 27.16 16.50 -19.59
C THR A 120 28.43 16.83 -20.38
N THR A 121 28.30 17.51 -21.52
CA THR A 121 29.41 17.88 -22.42
C THR A 121 29.81 19.35 -22.34
N ALA A 122 29.22 20.14 -21.43
CA ALA A 122 29.54 21.55 -21.27
C ALA A 122 31.03 21.76 -20.92
N CYS A 123 31.70 22.66 -21.65
CA CYS A 123 33.14 22.99 -21.55
C CYS A 123 34.12 21.79 -21.71
N GLU A 124 33.77 20.74 -22.49
CA GLU A 124 34.64 19.56 -22.65
C GLU A 124 36.02 19.89 -23.24
N ALA A 125 36.11 20.86 -24.17
CA ALA A 125 37.38 21.29 -24.76
C ALA A 125 38.33 21.89 -23.70
N GLN A 126 37.80 22.75 -22.82
CA GLN A 126 38.56 23.37 -21.73
C GLN A 126 38.96 22.34 -20.67
N ARG A 127 38.10 21.36 -20.40
CA ARG A 127 38.40 20.25 -19.48
C ARG A 127 39.61 19.45 -19.96
N LEU A 128 39.62 19.06 -21.24
CA LEU A 128 40.74 18.32 -21.83
C LEU A 128 42.04 19.14 -21.81
N ALA A 129 41.97 20.44 -22.10
CA ALA A 129 43.13 21.33 -22.03
C ALA A 129 43.71 21.44 -20.60
N ALA A 130 42.84 21.50 -19.57
CA ALA A 130 43.26 21.54 -18.18
C ALA A 130 43.93 20.21 -17.74
N VAL A 131 43.37 19.06 -18.12
CA VAL A 131 43.96 17.74 -17.82
C VAL A 131 45.34 17.59 -18.47
N LEU A 132 45.48 17.96 -19.75
CA LEU A 132 46.78 17.90 -20.44
C LEU A 132 47.83 18.80 -19.79
N ARG A 133 47.43 19.95 -19.24
CA ARG A 133 48.35 20.84 -18.49
C ARG A 133 48.79 20.26 -17.15
N ILE A 134 47.95 19.46 -16.48
CA ILE A 134 48.32 18.75 -15.26
C ILE A 134 49.35 17.65 -15.58
N GLU A 135 49.13 16.89 -16.66
CA GLU A 135 50.05 15.83 -17.08
C GLU A 135 51.41 16.36 -17.56
N GLN A 136 51.46 17.60 -18.07
CA GLN A 136 52.67 18.23 -18.60
C GLN A 136 53.42 19.11 -17.59
N ALA A 137 52.96 19.19 -16.34
CA ALA A 137 53.64 19.99 -15.32
C ALA A 137 55.06 19.40 -15.05
N PRO A 138 56.15 20.14 -15.33
CA PRO A 138 57.50 19.64 -15.13
C PRO A 138 57.75 19.40 -13.64
N ALA A 139 58.31 18.24 -13.32
CA ALA A 139 58.75 17.87 -11.98
C ALA A 139 59.67 18.97 -11.42
N ALA A 140 59.29 19.52 -10.26
CA ALA A 140 60.07 20.50 -9.55
C ALA A 140 61.47 19.94 -9.17
N PRO A 141 62.53 20.76 -9.24
CA PRO A 141 63.88 20.33 -8.88
C PRO A 141 64.00 20.03 -7.37
N PRO A 142 64.96 19.17 -6.96
CA PRO A 142 65.00 18.59 -5.62
C PRO A 142 65.47 19.59 -4.58
N ALA A 143 64.67 19.78 -3.53
CA ALA A 143 65.08 20.43 -2.29
C ALA A 143 65.00 19.41 -1.14
N GLU A 144 66.18 19.19 -0.56
CA GLU A 144 66.50 18.82 0.82
C GLU A 144 65.66 17.76 1.56
N THR A 145 66.37 16.69 1.90
CA THR A 145 66.01 15.53 2.73
C THR A 145 65.34 15.91 4.05
N THR A 146 64.04 15.71 4.21
CA THR A 146 63.37 15.62 5.52
C THR A 146 62.00 14.92 5.41
N PHE A 147 61.66 14.10 6.41
CA PHE A 147 60.36 13.44 6.64
C PHE A 147 59.93 12.33 5.67
N ILE A 148 59.95 12.53 4.34
CA ILE A 148 59.43 11.52 3.38
C ILE A 148 60.33 10.27 3.30
N GLN A 149 61.66 10.43 3.41
CA GLN A 149 62.59 9.30 3.47
C GLN A 149 62.53 8.54 4.81
N ASP A 150 62.23 9.20 5.92
CA ASP A 150 62.05 8.54 7.22
C ASP A 150 60.70 7.80 7.30
N VAL A 151 59.64 8.35 6.69
CA VAL A 151 58.37 7.64 6.52
C VAL A 151 58.54 6.48 5.56
N GLY A 152 59.31 6.64 4.48
CA GLY A 152 59.66 5.56 3.56
C GLY A 152 60.45 4.44 4.24
N ALA A 153 61.49 4.77 5.00
CA ALA A 153 62.30 3.78 5.71
C ALA A 153 61.55 3.11 6.87
N ASN A 154 60.68 3.83 7.59
CA ASN A 154 59.82 3.25 8.63
C ASN A 154 58.68 2.42 8.04
N TRP A 155 58.14 2.82 6.89
CA TRP A 155 57.19 2.02 6.13
C TRP A 155 57.87 0.77 5.59
N ASP A 156 59.04 0.85 4.97
CA ASP A 156 59.78 -0.31 4.47
C ASP A 156 60.18 -1.26 5.60
N ARG A 157 60.57 -0.72 6.79
CA ARG A 157 60.84 -1.55 7.97
C ARG A 157 59.57 -2.20 8.52
N PHE A 158 58.45 -1.48 8.62
CA PHE A 158 57.15 -2.06 8.97
C PHE A 158 56.68 -3.09 7.93
N THR A 159 56.92 -2.83 6.64
CA THR A 159 56.59 -3.75 5.56
C THR A 159 57.44 -5.01 5.68
N ALA A 160 58.75 -4.88 5.85
CA ALA A 160 59.67 -6.02 5.98
C ALA A 160 59.46 -6.83 7.26
N GLU A 161 59.18 -6.18 8.40
CA GLU A 161 59.06 -6.85 9.70
C GLU A 161 57.63 -7.35 9.99
N SER A 162 56.60 -6.66 9.50
CA SER A 162 55.19 -6.98 9.78
C SER A 162 54.40 -7.47 8.57
N ILE A 163 54.63 -6.91 7.37
CA ILE A 163 53.83 -7.25 6.17
C ILE A 163 54.44 -8.42 5.39
N ASP A 164 55.75 -8.50 5.20
CA ASP A 164 56.45 -9.53 4.43
C ASP A 164 56.26 -10.95 5.00
N PRO A 165 56.30 -11.15 6.33
CA PRO A 165 55.91 -12.43 6.94
C PRO A 165 54.43 -12.74 6.67
N LEU A 166 53.57 -11.73 6.74
CA LEU A 166 52.15 -11.84 6.39
C LEU A 166 51.92 -12.03 4.89
N ALA A 167 52.80 -11.59 4.00
CA ALA A 167 52.68 -11.73 2.55
C ALA A 167 52.98 -13.17 2.13
N LYS A 168 53.90 -13.84 2.83
CA LYS A 168 54.19 -15.28 2.65
C LYS A 168 53.08 -16.16 3.26
N ALA A 169 52.50 -15.75 4.40
CA ALA A 169 51.42 -16.47 5.06
C ALA A 169 50.00 -16.11 4.53
N GLY A 170 49.87 -14.97 3.87
CA GLY A 170 48.62 -14.37 3.43
C GLY A 170 47.81 -15.24 2.47
N PRO A 171 48.42 -15.88 1.46
CA PRO A 171 47.72 -16.82 0.59
C PRO A 171 47.17 -18.04 1.36
N ALA A 172 47.90 -18.54 2.36
CA ALA A 172 47.46 -19.67 3.18
C ALA A 172 46.31 -19.27 4.12
N LEU A 173 46.41 -18.09 4.75
CA LEU A 173 45.33 -17.53 5.57
C LEU A 173 44.05 -17.30 4.76
N LEU A 174 44.17 -16.62 3.61
CA LEU A 174 43.04 -16.39 2.70
C LEU A 174 42.46 -17.71 2.17
N GLY A 175 43.31 -18.68 1.84
CA GLY A 175 42.90 -20.02 1.41
C GLY A 175 42.11 -20.76 2.48
N LEU A 176 42.55 -20.72 3.74
CA LEU A 176 41.85 -21.32 4.88
C LEU A 176 40.54 -20.61 5.18
N ILE A 177 40.52 -19.27 5.20
CA ILE A 177 39.29 -18.50 5.37
C ILE A 177 38.30 -18.87 4.27
N ALA A 178 38.73 -18.92 3.01
CA ALA A 178 37.88 -19.33 1.90
C ALA A 178 37.37 -20.77 2.06
N ALA A 179 38.21 -21.71 2.48
CA ALA A 179 37.82 -23.10 2.72
C ALA A 179 36.75 -23.21 3.83
N PHE A 180 36.91 -22.52 4.95
CA PHE A 180 35.92 -22.52 6.04
C PHE A 180 34.63 -21.77 5.69
N LEU A 181 34.69 -20.73 4.87
CA LEU A 181 33.51 -20.07 4.32
C LEU A 181 32.74 -21.01 3.36
N VAL A 182 33.45 -21.74 2.49
CA VAL A 182 32.86 -22.76 1.62
C VAL A 182 32.28 -23.91 2.43
N LEU A 183 32.96 -24.36 3.49
CA LEU A 183 32.43 -25.35 4.42
C LEU A 183 31.13 -24.86 5.07
N GLY A 184 31.11 -23.62 5.58
CA GLY A 184 29.90 -23.00 6.12
C GLY A 184 28.74 -22.98 5.12
N ARG A 185 29.04 -22.73 3.83
CA ARG A 185 28.05 -22.82 2.75
C ARG A 185 27.53 -24.24 2.52
N LEU A 186 28.41 -25.24 2.47
CA LEU A 186 28.02 -26.65 2.25
C LEU A 186 27.18 -27.18 3.43
N LEU A 187 27.52 -26.76 4.66
CA LEU A 187 26.78 -27.14 5.86
C LEU A 187 25.32 -26.65 5.85
N VAL A 188 24.96 -25.62 5.08
CA VAL A 188 23.57 -25.14 4.94
C VAL A 188 22.61 -26.23 4.44
N PHE A 189 23.10 -27.21 3.66
CA PHE A 189 22.30 -28.32 3.15
C PHE A 189 22.01 -29.40 4.21
N LEU A 190 22.57 -29.29 5.42
CA LEU A 190 22.27 -30.22 6.50
C LEU A 190 20.87 -29.93 7.09
N PRO A 191 19.97 -30.92 7.16
CA PRO A 191 18.56 -30.72 7.52
C PRO A 191 18.37 -30.19 8.94
N LYS A 192 19.30 -30.50 9.86
CA LYS A 192 19.20 -30.12 11.29
C LYS A 192 19.49 -28.63 11.57
N ILE A 193 20.10 -27.91 10.63
CA ILE A 193 20.52 -26.51 10.86
C ILE A 193 19.36 -25.51 10.62
N ALA A 194 18.32 -25.91 9.87
CA ALA A 194 17.29 -25.01 9.34
C ALA A 194 16.09 -24.70 10.27
N GLY A 195 16.08 -25.17 11.52
CA GLY A 195 14.83 -25.32 12.29
C GLY A 195 14.24 -24.05 12.93
N ALA A 196 15.06 -23.14 13.45
CA ALA A 196 14.56 -22.09 14.34
C ALA A 196 14.29 -20.75 13.63
N ARG A 197 13.17 -20.10 13.95
CA ARG A 197 12.96 -18.68 13.63
C ARG A 197 14.00 -17.86 14.39
N LYS A 198 14.77 -17.04 13.68
CA LYS A 198 15.80 -16.16 14.27
C LYS A 198 15.40 -14.70 14.09
N SER A 199 15.48 -13.92 15.18
CA SER A 199 15.25 -12.48 15.15
C SER A 199 16.33 -11.78 14.29
N PRO A 200 16.08 -10.57 13.78
CA PRO A 200 17.10 -9.82 13.03
C PRO A 200 18.40 -9.62 13.83
N ALA A 201 18.28 -9.32 15.13
CA ALA A 201 19.43 -9.17 16.03
C ALA A 201 20.22 -10.47 16.19
N ASP A 202 19.54 -11.61 16.40
CA ASP A 202 20.20 -12.91 16.47
C ASP A 202 20.94 -13.24 15.17
N ARG A 203 20.38 -12.88 14.01
CA ARG A 203 21.04 -13.12 12.71
C ARG A 203 22.31 -12.29 12.58
N ALA A 204 22.29 -11.03 13.01
CA ALA A 204 23.48 -10.18 13.01
C ALA A 204 24.57 -10.73 13.94
N ILE A 205 24.19 -11.15 15.15
CA ILE A 205 25.11 -11.77 16.12
C ILE A 205 25.69 -13.06 15.55
N LEU A 206 24.88 -13.94 14.94
CA LEU A 206 25.36 -15.17 14.32
C LEU A 206 26.31 -14.89 13.15
N ALA A 207 26.02 -13.88 12.32
CA ALA A 207 26.91 -13.50 11.23
C ALA A 207 28.28 -13.04 11.74
N LEU A 208 28.29 -12.12 12.71
CA LEU A 208 29.51 -11.57 13.30
C LEU A 208 30.30 -12.63 14.07
N ALA A 209 29.64 -13.41 14.92
CA ALA A 209 30.26 -14.48 15.70
C ALA A 209 30.85 -15.57 14.79
N GLY A 210 30.13 -15.95 13.73
CA GLY A 210 30.61 -16.93 12.75
C GLY A 210 31.86 -16.43 12.01
N LEU A 211 31.83 -15.19 11.51
CA LEU A 211 32.97 -14.58 10.82
C LEU A 211 34.18 -14.38 11.73
N ALA A 212 33.97 -13.86 12.95
CA ALA A 212 35.03 -13.66 13.93
C ALA A 212 35.69 -15.00 14.32
N SER A 213 34.89 -16.06 14.53
CA SER A 213 35.42 -17.40 14.87
C SER A 213 36.24 -17.99 13.73
N ILE A 214 35.82 -17.82 12.47
CA ILE A 214 36.61 -18.24 11.30
C ILE A 214 37.91 -17.45 11.23
N LEU A 215 37.87 -16.12 11.38
CA LEU A 215 39.06 -15.28 11.30
C LEU A 215 40.07 -15.61 12.40
N VAL A 216 39.62 -15.66 13.66
CA VAL A 216 40.48 -16.00 14.81
C VAL A 216 41.01 -17.44 14.69
N GLY A 217 40.15 -18.40 14.34
CA GLY A 217 40.55 -19.80 14.19
C GLY A 217 41.61 -19.99 13.09
N THR A 218 41.44 -19.33 11.95
CA THR A 218 42.43 -19.38 10.85
C THR A 218 43.73 -18.66 11.19
N CYS A 219 43.69 -17.52 11.90
CA CYS A 219 44.90 -16.87 12.42
C CYS A 219 45.67 -17.77 13.39
N LEU A 220 44.98 -18.47 14.30
CA LEU A 220 45.61 -19.43 15.22
C LEU A 220 46.34 -20.56 14.47
N ILE A 221 45.73 -21.10 13.41
CA ILE A 221 46.36 -22.15 12.58
C ILE A 221 47.62 -21.63 11.88
N VAL A 222 47.55 -20.44 11.29
CA VAL A 222 48.64 -19.87 10.48
C VAL A 222 49.80 -19.35 11.34
N LEU A 223 49.51 -18.82 12.54
CA LEU A 223 50.53 -18.29 13.46
C LEU A 223 51.13 -19.35 14.39
N ALA A 224 50.50 -20.52 14.53
CA ALA A 224 50.99 -21.59 15.41
C ALA A 224 52.48 -21.95 15.20
N PRO A 225 53.04 -22.03 13.97
CA PRO A 225 54.46 -22.33 13.76
C PRO A 225 55.39 -21.23 14.29
N ALA A 226 54.94 -19.97 14.33
CA ALA A 226 55.74 -18.86 14.86
C ALA A 226 55.81 -18.84 16.39
N TRP A 227 54.88 -19.54 17.08
CA TRP A 227 54.80 -19.59 18.54
C TRP A 227 55.70 -20.66 19.17
N GLU A 228 56.28 -21.57 18.38
CA GLU A 228 57.27 -22.56 18.85
C GLU A 228 58.57 -21.93 19.40
N MET A 229 58.74 -20.61 19.28
CA MET A 229 59.89 -19.88 19.84
C MET A 229 59.86 -19.71 21.37
N THR A 230 58.85 -20.20 22.09
CA THR A 230 58.80 -20.13 23.56
C THR A 230 58.84 -21.52 24.21
N PRO A 231 59.84 -21.85 25.06
CA PRO A 231 60.03 -23.20 25.60
C PRO A 231 59.01 -23.63 26.69
N VAL A 232 57.95 -22.85 26.90
CA VAL A 232 57.03 -23.01 28.05
C VAL A 232 55.69 -23.65 27.66
N VAL A 233 55.34 -23.73 26.37
CA VAL A 233 54.07 -24.30 25.90
C VAL A 233 54.38 -25.45 24.93
N GLY A 234 53.82 -26.63 25.19
CA GLY A 234 54.04 -27.83 24.37
C GLY A 234 53.72 -27.64 22.87
N SER A 235 54.21 -28.57 22.05
CA SER A 235 54.15 -28.64 20.57
C SER A 235 53.02 -27.83 19.89
N ALA A 236 53.31 -27.20 18.74
CA ALA A 236 52.35 -26.39 17.94
C ALA A 236 51.01 -27.06 17.57
N THR A 237 50.87 -28.35 17.83
CA THR A 237 49.63 -29.13 17.67
C THR A 237 48.45 -28.57 18.46
N GLY A 238 48.68 -28.02 19.66
CA GLY A 238 47.61 -27.46 20.51
C GLY A 238 46.88 -26.27 19.88
N PRO A 239 47.58 -25.18 19.54
CA PRO A 239 47.00 -24.01 18.87
C PRO A 239 46.38 -24.34 17.50
N MET A 240 46.98 -25.22 16.72
CA MET A 240 46.42 -25.65 15.43
C MET A 240 45.08 -26.38 15.59
N LEU A 241 45.00 -27.33 16.54
CA LEU A 241 43.78 -28.09 16.80
C LEU A 241 42.67 -27.18 17.38
N GLY A 242 43.04 -26.29 18.30
CA GLY A 242 42.12 -25.27 18.84
C GLY A 242 41.60 -24.31 17.76
N GLY A 243 42.48 -23.80 16.90
CA GLY A 243 42.14 -22.94 15.78
C GLY A 243 41.24 -23.64 14.75
N GLY A 244 41.53 -24.90 14.45
CA GLY A 244 40.70 -25.74 13.57
C GLY A 244 39.30 -25.95 14.12
N LEU A 245 39.16 -26.33 15.40
CA LEU A 245 37.86 -26.49 16.05
C LEU A 245 37.07 -25.18 16.09
N LEU A 246 37.73 -24.07 16.39
CA LEU A 246 37.10 -22.74 16.41
C LEU A 246 36.61 -22.33 15.01
N ALA A 247 37.40 -22.58 13.96
CA ALA A 247 37.00 -22.29 12.59
C ALA A 247 35.83 -23.17 12.13
N ILE A 248 35.80 -24.46 12.49
CA ILE A 248 34.66 -25.37 12.23
C ILE A 248 33.40 -24.88 12.96
N ALA A 249 33.52 -24.51 14.23
CA ALA A 249 32.41 -23.91 14.98
C ALA A 249 31.92 -22.62 14.32
N GLY A 250 32.84 -21.76 13.86
CA GLY A 250 32.54 -20.57 13.07
C GLY A 250 31.77 -20.88 11.79
N SER A 251 32.18 -21.92 11.04
CA SER A 251 31.46 -22.40 9.84
C SER A 251 30.05 -22.90 10.16
N LEU A 252 29.82 -23.58 11.28
CA LEU A 252 28.49 -24.03 11.71
C LEU A 252 27.58 -22.85 12.12
N ILE A 253 28.13 -21.88 12.85
CA ILE A 253 27.43 -20.64 13.20
C ILE A 253 27.06 -19.87 11.93
N LEU A 254 28.01 -19.73 10.99
CA LEU A 254 27.80 -19.09 9.71
C LEU A 254 26.76 -19.83 8.85
N ALA A 255 26.79 -21.17 8.84
CA ALA A 255 25.78 -21.99 8.16
C ALA A 255 24.37 -21.72 8.73
N THR A 256 24.28 -21.59 10.06
CA THR A 256 23.02 -21.24 10.74
C THR A 256 22.54 -19.85 10.29
N TYR A 257 23.43 -18.87 10.22
CA TYR A 257 23.11 -17.55 9.66
C TYR A 257 22.65 -17.62 8.20
N LEU A 258 23.42 -18.25 7.31
CA LEU A 258 23.12 -18.37 5.89
C LEU A 258 21.77 -19.07 5.65
N SER A 259 21.48 -20.11 6.42
CA SER A 259 20.20 -20.85 6.37
C SER A 259 18.99 -20.00 6.80
N SER A 260 19.23 -18.93 7.57
CA SER A 260 18.19 -18.05 8.13
C SER A 260 17.89 -16.82 7.26
N ARG A 261 18.60 -16.63 6.14
CA ARG A 261 18.37 -15.48 5.25
C ARG A 261 17.07 -15.64 4.47
N LEU A 262 16.40 -14.52 4.23
CA LEU A 262 15.19 -14.44 3.41
C LEU A 262 15.59 -14.01 2.01
N ARG A 263 16.04 -14.97 1.19
CA ARG A 263 16.30 -14.77 -0.25
C ARG A 263 15.61 -15.84 -1.05
N VAL A 264 14.73 -15.41 -1.94
CA VAL A 264 13.85 -16.27 -2.74
C VAL A 264 14.37 -16.32 -4.17
N SER A 265 14.47 -17.53 -4.72
CA SER A 265 14.65 -17.76 -6.15
C SER A 265 13.33 -18.27 -6.70
N LEU A 266 12.78 -17.58 -7.70
CA LEU A 266 11.56 -17.97 -8.37
C LEU A 266 11.88 -18.56 -9.75
N ASP A 267 11.29 -19.70 -10.07
CA ASP A 267 11.36 -20.38 -11.36
C ASP A 267 9.92 -20.73 -11.77
N VAL A 268 9.39 -20.08 -12.81
CA VAL A 268 8.02 -20.32 -13.29
C VAL A 268 8.10 -21.04 -14.64
N ARG A 269 7.43 -22.18 -14.73
CA ARG A 269 7.40 -23.04 -15.90
C ARG A 269 6.02 -23.00 -16.55
N ASP A 270 6.01 -22.84 -17.86
CA ASP A 270 4.80 -22.93 -18.66
C ASP A 270 4.31 -24.39 -18.80
N THR A 271 3.22 -24.60 -19.53
CA THR A 271 2.65 -25.93 -19.82
C THR A 271 3.59 -26.84 -20.60
N LYS A 272 4.63 -26.30 -21.23
CA LYS A 272 5.68 -27.04 -21.96
C LYS A 272 6.89 -27.35 -21.07
N GLY A 273 6.92 -26.85 -19.84
CA GLY A 273 8.02 -27.01 -18.89
C GLY A 273 9.18 -26.02 -19.10
N GLU A 274 9.02 -25.04 -19.98
CA GLU A 274 10.02 -23.99 -20.24
C GLU A 274 9.86 -22.83 -19.25
N THR A 275 10.97 -22.18 -18.88
CA THR A 275 10.93 -21.06 -17.93
C THR A 275 10.32 -19.81 -18.57
N SER A 276 9.15 -19.39 -18.11
CA SER A 276 8.47 -18.15 -18.53
C SER A 276 9.04 -16.94 -17.79
N LYS A 277 9.80 -16.10 -18.48
CA LYS A 277 10.35 -14.85 -17.90
C LYS A 277 9.25 -13.86 -17.50
N VAL A 278 8.13 -13.85 -18.21
CA VAL A 278 7.01 -12.94 -17.98
C VAL A 278 6.28 -13.30 -16.70
N ASP A 279 6.04 -14.59 -16.45
CA ASP A 279 5.31 -15.02 -15.26
C ASP A 279 6.20 -14.98 -14.02
N VAL A 280 7.52 -15.22 -14.17
CA VAL A 280 8.50 -14.95 -13.11
C VAL A 280 8.45 -13.48 -12.68
N SER A 281 8.45 -12.54 -13.63
CA SER A 281 8.42 -11.12 -13.27
C SER A 281 7.07 -10.72 -12.68
N ARG A 282 5.96 -11.26 -13.20
CA ARG A 282 4.60 -10.98 -12.70
C ARG A 282 4.38 -11.50 -11.28
N ILE A 283 4.66 -12.79 -11.01
CA ILE A 283 4.55 -13.36 -9.66
C ILE A 283 5.56 -12.70 -8.72
N GLY A 284 6.77 -12.39 -9.18
CA GLY A 284 7.77 -11.67 -8.41
C GLY A 284 7.29 -10.27 -8.00
N ALA A 285 6.64 -9.54 -8.91
CA ALA A 285 6.04 -8.24 -8.63
C ALA A 285 4.88 -8.37 -7.63
N LEU A 286 3.96 -9.32 -7.82
CA LEU A 286 2.85 -9.55 -6.89
C LEU A 286 3.31 -9.99 -5.50
N LEU A 287 4.39 -10.77 -5.41
CA LEU A 287 5.00 -11.16 -4.13
C LEU A 287 5.68 -9.97 -3.44
N HIS A 288 6.31 -9.08 -4.22
CA HIS A 288 6.84 -7.83 -3.68
C HIS A 288 5.70 -6.90 -3.24
N GLU A 289 4.62 -6.80 -4.01
CA GLU A 289 3.44 -6.03 -3.66
C GLU A 289 2.76 -6.53 -2.37
N LEU A 290 2.69 -7.86 -2.16
CA LEU A 290 2.06 -8.44 -0.99
C LEU A 290 2.97 -8.48 0.25
N GLY A 291 4.30 -8.48 0.06
CA GLY A 291 5.25 -8.76 1.15
C GLY A 291 6.42 -7.79 1.30
N GLY A 292 6.56 -6.82 0.41
CA GLY A 292 7.65 -5.84 0.37
C GLY A 292 7.18 -4.39 0.24
N ASP A 293 6.02 -4.16 -0.38
CA ASP A 293 5.42 -2.83 -0.46
C ASP A 293 4.87 -2.38 0.89
N ALA A 294 4.80 -1.06 1.02
CA ALA A 294 4.33 -0.42 2.22
C ALA A 294 2.78 -0.52 2.32
N PRO A 295 2.19 -0.54 3.53
CA PRO A 295 0.74 -0.63 3.74
C PRO A 295 -0.10 0.29 2.81
N ARG A 296 -1.10 -0.25 2.10
CA ARG A 296 -1.98 0.49 1.15
C ARG A 296 -3.48 0.40 1.50
N GLY A 297 -4.29 1.22 0.85
CA GLY A 297 -5.71 1.39 1.11
C GLY A 297 -6.02 2.26 2.33
N LEU A 298 -6.94 3.21 2.17
CA LEU A 298 -7.23 4.23 3.19
C LEU A 298 -8.19 3.73 4.28
N GLU A 299 -9.18 2.93 3.90
CA GLU A 299 -10.22 2.41 4.81
C GLU A 299 -10.09 0.91 5.05
N ILE A 300 -9.75 0.16 4.00
CA ILE A 300 -9.49 -1.27 4.04
C ILE A 300 -8.06 -1.56 3.58
N PRO A 301 -7.43 -2.64 4.05
CA PRO A 301 -6.12 -3.05 3.57
C PRO A 301 -6.20 -3.60 2.14
N GLU A 302 -5.38 -3.06 1.23
CA GLU A 302 -5.23 -3.54 -0.15
C GLU A 302 -4.10 -4.59 -0.23
N GLY A 303 -4.42 -5.84 0.12
CA GLY A 303 -3.44 -6.90 0.32
C GLY A 303 -2.96 -7.01 1.77
N ALA A 304 -1.68 -7.34 1.96
CA ALA A 304 -1.07 -7.51 3.29
C ALA A 304 -0.15 -6.33 3.65
N ASP A 305 -0.06 -6.03 4.95
CA ASP A 305 0.78 -4.94 5.48
C ASP A 305 2.21 -5.42 5.80
N VAL A 306 2.74 -6.34 5.00
CA VAL A 306 4.04 -6.96 5.24
C VAL A 306 5.12 -6.23 4.44
N THR A 307 6.21 -5.84 5.11
CA THR A 307 7.36 -5.16 4.48
C THR A 307 8.66 -6.01 4.53
N ALA A 308 8.57 -7.27 4.95
CA ALA A 308 9.72 -8.14 5.15
C ALA A 308 10.53 -8.47 3.88
N LEU A 309 9.93 -8.37 2.70
CA LEU A 309 10.55 -8.61 1.39
C LEU A 309 11.09 -7.33 0.74
N GLY A 310 11.57 -6.39 1.57
CA GLY A 310 12.14 -5.12 1.12
C GLY A 310 13.32 -5.26 0.14
N PRO A 311 13.74 -4.15 -0.49
CA PRO A 311 14.68 -4.14 -1.62
C PRO A 311 16.03 -4.82 -1.32
N ASP A 312 16.50 -4.83 -0.06
CA ASP A 312 17.75 -5.50 0.34
C ASP A 312 17.72 -7.04 0.22
N THR A 313 16.53 -7.62 0.03
CA THR A 313 16.35 -9.04 -0.28
C THR A 313 16.66 -9.36 -1.76
N MET A 314 16.72 -8.34 -2.62
CA MET A 314 17.11 -8.41 -4.03
C MET A 314 18.43 -7.63 -4.27
N PRO A 315 19.56 -8.32 -4.56
CA PRO A 315 20.86 -7.68 -4.47
C PRO A 315 21.10 -6.60 -5.55
N LEU A 316 21.53 -5.42 -5.10
CA LEU A 316 22.15 -4.36 -5.90
C LEU A 316 23.54 -4.79 -6.40
N THR A 317 23.85 -4.51 -7.67
CA THR A 317 25.17 -4.71 -8.28
C THR A 317 26.02 -3.43 -8.20
N PHE A 318 27.24 -3.52 -7.66
CA PHE A 318 28.21 -2.42 -7.64
C PHE A 318 29.07 -2.40 -8.92
N THR A 319 29.45 -1.21 -9.39
CA THR A 319 30.05 -0.96 -10.72
C THR A 319 31.58 -0.93 -10.77
N ASN A 320 32.30 -1.07 -9.65
CA ASN A 320 33.75 -0.87 -9.61
C ASN A 320 34.53 -2.19 -9.80
N LYS A 321 35.54 -2.24 -10.70
CA LYS A 321 36.14 -3.50 -11.22
C LYS A 321 36.86 -4.37 -10.18
N VAL A 322 37.54 -3.76 -9.19
CA VAL A 322 38.22 -4.49 -8.10
C VAL A 322 37.20 -4.97 -7.06
N LEU A 323 36.23 -4.12 -6.73
CA LEU A 323 35.08 -4.51 -5.91
C LEU A 323 34.25 -5.60 -6.58
N ALA A 324 34.16 -5.64 -7.91
CA ALA A 324 33.40 -6.64 -8.66
C ALA A 324 34.02 -8.05 -8.59
N ALA A 325 35.35 -8.16 -8.50
CA ALA A 325 36.03 -9.44 -8.31
C ALA A 325 35.82 -9.98 -6.89
N VAL A 326 35.99 -9.12 -5.88
CA VAL A 326 35.68 -9.44 -4.47
C VAL A 326 34.18 -9.72 -4.32
N GLN A 327 33.32 -8.98 -5.01
CA GLN A 327 31.87 -9.19 -5.05
C GLN A 327 31.53 -10.50 -5.74
N LYS A 328 32.21 -10.95 -6.80
CA LYS A 328 31.96 -12.28 -7.40
C LYS A 328 32.31 -13.41 -6.42
N ILE A 329 33.39 -13.26 -5.67
CA ILE A 329 33.79 -14.23 -4.64
C ILE A 329 32.79 -14.20 -3.47
N LEU A 330 32.43 -13.01 -2.98
CA LEU A 330 31.41 -12.82 -1.95
C LEU A 330 30.01 -13.27 -2.41
N LEU A 331 29.61 -13.03 -3.66
CA LEU A 331 28.34 -13.51 -4.21
C LEU A 331 28.37 -15.02 -4.44
N SER A 332 29.51 -15.61 -4.77
CA SER A 332 29.63 -17.06 -4.79
C SER A 332 29.41 -17.62 -3.39
N ILE A 333 30.09 -17.09 -2.37
CA ILE A 333 30.02 -17.61 -0.99
C ILE A 333 28.68 -17.28 -0.30
N PHE A 334 28.19 -16.04 -0.41
CA PHE A 334 27.01 -15.52 0.28
C PHE A 334 25.73 -15.47 -0.60
N GLY A 335 25.81 -15.88 -1.87
CA GLY A 335 24.69 -15.91 -2.82
C GLY A 335 23.81 -17.15 -2.69
N VAL A 336 23.87 -17.87 -1.56
CA VAL A 336 22.91 -18.92 -1.27
C VAL A 336 21.51 -18.30 -1.26
N ARG A 337 20.64 -18.81 -2.13
CA ARG A 337 19.21 -18.52 -2.11
C ARG A 337 18.55 -19.69 -1.37
N PRO A 338 18.40 -19.60 -0.04
CA PRO A 338 17.89 -20.71 0.74
C PRO A 338 16.49 -21.08 0.25
N TRP A 339 15.68 -20.12 -0.17
CA TRP A 339 14.34 -20.39 -0.67
C TRP A 339 14.34 -20.54 -2.19
N ARG A 340 13.84 -21.67 -2.67
CA ARG A 340 13.55 -21.93 -4.08
C ARG A 340 12.06 -22.19 -4.22
N VAL A 341 11.41 -21.44 -5.10
CA VAL A 341 10.02 -21.61 -5.46
C VAL A 341 9.99 -22.02 -6.93
N VAL A 342 9.31 -23.13 -7.20
CA VAL A 342 9.00 -23.58 -8.56
C VAL A 342 7.50 -23.49 -8.73
N VAL A 343 7.05 -22.71 -9.70
CA VAL A 343 5.65 -22.64 -10.13
C VAL A 343 5.58 -23.32 -11.49
N SER A 344 4.64 -24.22 -11.70
CA SER A 344 4.40 -24.85 -13.00
C SER A 344 2.93 -24.81 -13.32
N SER A 345 2.57 -24.30 -14.50
CA SER A 345 1.21 -24.42 -15.03
C SER A 345 0.94 -25.87 -15.38
N ALA A 346 -0.10 -26.45 -14.75
CA ALA A 346 -0.54 -27.82 -15.04
C ALA A 346 -1.56 -27.81 -16.19
N ASP A 347 -2.42 -26.80 -16.22
CA ASP A 347 -3.32 -26.44 -17.32
C ASP A 347 -3.63 -24.91 -17.26
N ASP A 348 -4.52 -24.43 -18.12
CA ASP A 348 -4.92 -23.01 -18.19
C ASP A 348 -5.74 -22.54 -16.96
N ASP A 349 -6.21 -23.47 -16.13
CA ASP A 349 -7.06 -23.23 -14.95
C ASP A 349 -6.32 -23.54 -13.63
N SER A 350 -5.07 -24.02 -13.67
CA SER A 350 -4.36 -24.48 -12.47
C SER A 350 -2.85 -24.26 -12.46
N LEU A 351 -2.34 -23.87 -11.29
CA LEU A 351 -0.92 -23.67 -11.01
C LEU A 351 -0.46 -24.59 -9.88
N ALA A 352 0.58 -25.39 -10.13
CA ALA A 352 1.27 -26.11 -9.07
C ALA A 352 2.43 -25.26 -8.53
N VAL A 353 2.47 -25.02 -7.22
CA VAL A 353 3.51 -24.25 -6.55
C VAL A 353 4.23 -25.12 -5.54
N ALA A 354 5.54 -25.28 -5.70
CA ALA A 354 6.42 -26.01 -4.79
C ALA A 354 7.47 -25.08 -4.18
N VAL A 355 7.60 -25.13 -2.86
CA VAL A 355 8.55 -24.31 -2.08
C VAL A 355 9.54 -25.22 -1.38
N ALA A 356 10.82 -24.99 -1.62
CA ALA A 356 11.94 -25.66 -0.98
C ALA A 356 12.82 -24.66 -0.21
N ARG A 357 13.40 -25.12 0.89
CA ARG A 357 14.37 -24.39 1.69
C ARG A 357 15.66 -25.20 1.84
N ASN A 358 16.78 -24.64 1.43
CA ASN A 358 18.10 -25.30 1.44
C ASN A 358 18.09 -26.67 0.74
N GLY A 359 17.32 -26.80 -0.34
CA GLY A 359 17.15 -28.05 -1.07
C GLY A 359 16.12 -29.03 -0.48
N ALA A 360 15.64 -28.81 0.75
CA ALA A 360 14.57 -29.61 1.34
C ALA A 360 13.19 -29.05 0.97
N SER A 361 12.26 -29.92 0.54
CA SER A 361 10.88 -29.51 0.30
C SER A 361 10.20 -29.06 1.59
N VAL A 362 9.56 -27.89 1.59
CA VAL A 362 8.84 -27.32 2.73
C VAL A 362 7.33 -27.40 2.54
N GLY A 363 6.86 -27.32 1.29
CA GLY A 363 5.46 -27.51 0.95
C GLY A 363 5.23 -27.42 -0.55
N ALA A 364 4.19 -28.08 -1.02
CA ALA A 364 3.69 -27.94 -2.38
C ALA A 364 2.15 -27.90 -2.36
N THR A 365 1.55 -27.16 -3.29
CA THR A 365 0.10 -27.12 -3.48
C THR A 365 -0.23 -26.97 -4.96
N THR A 366 -1.40 -27.47 -5.35
CA THR A 366 -2.03 -27.13 -6.62
C THR A 366 -3.12 -26.10 -6.35
N ILE A 367 -3.13 -25.02 -7.11
CA ILE A 367 -4.08 -23.92 -7.04
C ILE A 367 -5.00 -24.09 -8.24
N ASP A 368 -6.26 -24.46 -7.98
CA ASP A 368 -7.27 -24.67 -9.00
C ASP A 368 -8.29 -23.52 -8.96
N ARG A 369 -8.51 -22.90 -10.12
CA ARG A 369 -9.41 -21.75 -10.27
C ARG A 369 -10.85 -22.06 -9.86
N LYS A 370 -11.35 -23.23 -10.25
CA LYS A 370 -12.75 -23.66 -10.02
C LYS A 370 -12.99 -23.96 -8.55
N GLN A 371 -12.03 -24.61 -7.89
CA GLN A 371 -12.11 -24.90 -6.46
C GLN A 371 -12.13 -23.62 -5.60
N LEU A 372 -11.51 -22.56 -6.07
CA LEU A 372 -11.43 -21.28 -5.36
C LEU A 372 -12.53 -20.28 -5.76
N HIS A 373 -13.46 -20.68 -6.64
CA HIS A 373 -14.53 -19.82 -7.17
C HIS A 373 -14.01 -18.48 -7.75
N LEU A 374 -12.79 -18.50 -8.29
CA LEU A 374 -12.21 -17.36 -9.01
C LEU A 374 -12.94 -17.17 -10.35
N ALA A 375 -12.82 -16.00 -10.97
CA ALA A 375 -13.53 -15.74 -12.22
C ALA A 375 -13.07 -16.73 -13.29
N GLY A 376 -13.96 -17.65 -13.69
CA GLY A 376 -13.77 -18.43 -14.90
C GLY A 376 -13.92 -17.52 -16.10
N GLY A 377 -13.16 -17.76 -17.17
CA GLY A 377 -13.37 -17.15 -18.49
C GLY A 377 -14.73 -17.46 -19.14
N GLN A 378 -15.72 -17.94 -18.37
CA GLN A 378 -17.09 -18.17 -18.84
C GLN A 378 -17.99 -17.05 -18.37
N SER A 379 -17.98 -15.97 -19.15
CA SER A 379 -19.19 -15.17 -19.29
C SER A 379 -20.24 -16.08 -19.96
N GLU A 380 -21.24 -16.55 -19.21
CA GLU A 380 -22.40 -17.28 -19.76
C GLU A 380 -23.24 -16.44 -20.75
N GLY A 381 -22.84 -15.19 -21.03
CA GLY A 381 -23.17 -14.48 -22.26
C GLY A 381 -21.90 -14.22 -23.05
N ALA A 382 -21.64 -15.03 -24.08
CA ALA A 382 -20.56 -14.82 -25.02
C ALA A 382 -20.74 -13.46 -25.73
N SER A 383 -20.01 -12.43 -25.29
CA SER A 383 -19.70 -11.33 -26.20
C SER A 383 -18.76 -11.91 -27.25
N GLN A 384 -19.16 -11.89 -28.52
CA GLN A 384 -18.38 -12.43 -29.64
C GLN A 384 -17.11 -11.62 -29.96
N ASP A 385 -16.75 -10.66 -29.10
CA ASP A 385 -15.59 -9.81 -29.30
C ASP A 385 -14.33 -10.48 -28.74
N ALA A 386 -13.45 -10.93 -29.63
CA ALA A 386 -12.17 -11.56 -29.30
C ALA A 386 -11.29 -10.71 -28.34
N LYS A 387 -11.46 -9.39 -28.32
CA LYS A 387 -10.77 -8.49 -27.39
C LYS A 387 -11.28 -8.60 -25.95
N SER A 388 -12.56 -8.85 -25.75
CA SER A 388 -13.16 -9.01 -24.41
C SER A 388 -12.82 -10.37 -23.81
N ALA A 389 -12.78 -11.43 -24.63
CA ALA A 389 -12.34 -12.76 -24.20
C ALA A 389 -10.86 -12.76 -23.75
N ALA A 390 -9.95 -12.18 -24.54
CA ALA A 390 -8.54 -12.07 -24.17
C ALA A 390 -8.30 -11.26 -22.88
N LYS A 391 -9.11 -10.22 -22.64
CA LYS A 391 -9.07 -9.45 -21.38
C LYS A 391 -9.54 -10.28 -20.18
N ALA A 392 -10.59 -11.09 -20.35
CA ALA A 392 -11.07 -11.99 -19.29
C ALA A 392 -10.03 -13.06 -18.92
N ASP A 393 -9.38 -13.67 -19.91
CA ASP A 393 -8.36 -14.70 -19.69
C ASP A 393 -7.14 -14.15 -18.94
N SER A 394 -6.65 -12.96 -19.33
CA SER A 394 -5.54 -12.30 -18.62
C SER A 394 -5.89 -11.89 -17.18
N ALA A 395 -7.14 -11.50 -16.91
CA ALA A 395 -7.59 -11.22 -15.54
C ALA A 395 -7.64 -12.49 -14.70
N ALA A 396 -8.15 -13.59 -15.26
CA ALA A 396 -8.24 -14.88 -14.59
C ALA A 396 -6.86 -15.51 -14.31
N GLU A 397 -5.90 -15.29 -15.21
CA GLU A 397 -4.49 -15.66 -15.00
C GLU A 397 -3.85 -14.82 -13.88
N LEU A 398 -4.15 -13.52 -13.83
CA LEU A 398 -3.66 -12.64 -12.77
C LEU A 398 -4.19 -13.06 -11.39
N GLU A 399 -5.46 -13.46 -11.27
CA GLU A 399 -6.03 -13.98 -10.02
C GLU A 399 -5.27 -15.23 -9.52
N LEU A 400 -4.96 -16.18 -10.42
CA LEU A 400 -4.14 -17.36 -10.07
C LEU A 400 -2.73 -16.97 -9.60
N HIS A 401 -2.09 -16.00 -10.25
CA HIS A 401 -0.79 -15.50 -9.83
C HIS A 401 -0.84 -14.81 -8.46
N LYS A 402 -1.92 -14.09 -8.14
CA LYS A 402 -2.17 -13.52 -6.80
C LYS A 402 -2.26 -14.63 -5.74
N MET A 403 -2.97 -15.72 -6.03
CA MET A 403 -3.04 -16.89 -5.13
C MET A 403 -1.66 -17.55 -4.93
N ALA A 404 -0.86 -17.67 -6.00
CA ALA A 404 0.50 -18.23 -5.91
C ALA A 404 1.41 -17.35 -5.03
N ALA A 405 1.34 -16.02 -5.18
CA ALA A 405 2.06 -15.08 -4.34
C ALA A 405 1.65 -15.20 -2.87
N ALA A 406 0.35 -15.31 -2.58
CA ALA A 406 -0.17 -15.52 -1.23
C ALA A 406 0.34 -16.83 -0.60
N TYR A 407 0.36 -17.93 -1.36
CA TYR A 407 0.92 -19.21 -0.90
C TYR A 407 2.39 -19.08 -0.53
N ILE A 408 3.20 -18.46 -1.39
CA ILE A 408 4.63 -18.24 -1.12
C ILE A 408 4.79 -17.39 0.15
N LEU A 409 4.04 -16.30 0.29
CA LEU A 409 4.15 -15.39 1.42
C LEU A 409 3.82 -16.07 2.76
N VAL A 410 2.71 -16.80 2.85
CA VAL A 410 2.32 -17.54 4.07
C VAL A 410 3.36 -18.61 4.42
N MET A 411 3.93 -19.29 3.42
CA MET A 411 4.99 -20.28 3.66
C MET A 411 6.28 -19.65 4.20
N LEU A 412 6.64 -18.45 3.72
CA LEU A 412 7.77 -17.68 4.27
C LEU A 412 7.48 -17.22 5.70
N ALA A 413 6.28 -16.68 5.96
CA ALA A 413 5.83 -16.21 7.26
C ALA A 413 5.86 -17.31 8.34
N ARG A 414 5.57 -18.57 7.97
CA ARG A 414 5.66 -19.71 8.89
C ARG A 414 7.09 -19.95 9.40
N LYS A 415 8.13 -19.51 8.68
CA LYS A 415 9.54 -19.77 9.01
C LYS A 415 10.35 -18.52 9.34
N HIS A 416 9.79 -17.32 9.21
CA HIS A 416 10.49 -16.05 9.45
C HIS A 416 9.66 -15.07 10.29
N TYR A 417 10.36 -14.24 11.08
CA TYR A 417 9.81 -13.01 11.68
C TYR A 417 9.74 -11.89 10.64
N GLY A 418 8.95 -10.85 10.91
CA GLY A 418 8.74 -9.69 10.01
C GLY A 418 7.44 -9.77 9.20
N PHE A 419 6.68 -10.85 9.35
CA PHE A 419 5.41 -11.08 8.64
C PHE A 419 4.19 -10.79 9.53
N GLU A 420 4.37 -10.04 10.60
CA GLU A 420 3.31 -9.74 11.56
C GLU A 420 2.20 -8.87 10.93
N GLY A 421 2.50 -8.18 9.81
CA GLY A 421 1.52 -7.47 8.97
C GLY A 421 0.49 -8.37 8.28
N LEU A 422 0.61 -9.70 8.37
CA LEU A 422 -0.45 -10.64 7.99
C LEU A 422 -1.64 -10.63 8.96
N CYS A 423 -1.53 -9.93 10.09
CA CYS A 423 -2.62 -9.69 11.04
C CYS A 423 -3.44 -10.94 11.42
N GLY A 424 -2.75 -12.06 11.67
CA GLY A 424 -3.37 -13.32 12.10
C GLY A 424 -3.58 -14.34 11.00
N THR A 425 -3.34 -13.98 9.73
CA THR A 425 -3.53 -14.90 8.60
C THR A 425 -2.54 -16.08 8.63
N THR A 426 -3.07 -17.28 8.53
CA THR A 426 -2.39 -18.58 8.60
C THR A 426 -2.65 -19.49 7.38
N ASP A 427 -3.79 -19.33 6.69
CA ASP A 427 -4.10 -19.99 5.41
C ASP A 427 -3.88 -19.03 4.22
N TRP A 428 -3.19 -19.54 3.21
CA TRP A 428 -2.90 -18.80 1.98
C TRP A 428 -4.13 -18.59 1.10
N ARG A 429 -5.14 -19.46 1.18
CA ARG A 429 -6.41 -19.30 0.44
C ARG A 429 -7.14 -18.08 0.91
N SER A 430 -7.21 -17.89 2.23
CA SER A 430 -7.80 -16.70 2.84
C SER A 430 -7.06 -15.43 2.42
N LEU A 431 -5.73 -15.42 2.51
CA LEU A 431 -4.92 -14.28 2.08
C LEU A 431 -5.10 -13.96 0.58
N GLY A 432 -5.04 -14.98 -0.26
CA GLY A 432 -5.15 -14.82 -1.70
C GLY A 432 -6.52 -14.29 -2.13
N LEU A 433 -7.60 -14.84 -1.57
CA LEU A 433 -8.97 -14.39 -1.85
C LEU A 433 -9.19 -12.95 -1.37
N GLN A 434 -8.69 -12.59 -0.19
CA GLN A 434 -8.70 -11.20 0.27
C GLN A 434 -7.94 -10.28 -0.69
N TYR A 435 -6.73 -10.69 -1.08
CA TYR A 435 -5.92 -9.89 -2.00
C TYR A 435 -6.60 -9.69 -3.36
N VAL A 436 -7.22 -10.73 -3.92
CA VAL A 436 -8.03 -10.62 -5.14
C VAL A 436 -9.19 -9.64 -4.94
N ALA A 437 -9.94 -9.78 -3.85
CA ALA A 437 -11.13 -8.98 -3.59
C ALA A 437 -10.84 -7.49 -3.35
N THR A 438 -9.69 -7.15 -2.75
CA THR A 438 -9.39 -5.76 -2.35
C THR A 438 -8.53 -4.98 -3.34
N THR A 439 -7.99 -5.61 -4.39
CA THR A 439 -7.08 -4.93 -5.34
C THR A 439 -7.60 -4.82 -6.76
N ASP A 440 -8.74 -5.43 -7.07
CA ASP A 440 -9.42 -5.24 -8.35
C ASP A 440 -10.52 -4.19 -8.20
N SER A 441 -10.23 -2.95 -8.59
CA SER A 441 -11.19 -1.84 -8.53
C SER A 441 -12.37 -2.01 -9.49
N ALA A 442 -12.28 -2.91 -10.48
CA ALA A 442 -13.40 -3.23 -11.37
C ALA A 442 -14.32 -4.31 -10.80
N MET A 443 -13.99 -4.87 -9.63
CA MET A 443 -14.77 -5.96 -9.05
C MET A 443 -16.11 -5.47 -8.51
N ALA A 444 -17.20 -6.05 -9.02
CA ALA A 444 -18.53 -5.80 -8.48
C ALA A 444 -18.58 -6.14 -6.97
N GLY A 445 -19.18 -5.26 -6.16
CA GLY A 445 -19.21 -5.39 -4.71
C GLY A 445 -19.74 -6.74 -4.19
N GLU A 446 -20.72 -7.35 -4.86
CA GLU A 446 -21.25 -8.67 -4.48
C GLU A 446 -20.25 -9.82 -4.72
N ARG A 447 -19.38 -9.69 -5.72
CA ARG A 447 -18.30 -10.66 -5.93
C ARG A 447 -17.24 -10.51 -4.84
N ALA A 448 -16.83 -9.29 -4.52
CA ALA A 448 -15.87 -9.02 -3.46
C ALA A 448 -16.35 -9.58 -2.10
N LYS A 449 -17.62 -9.33 -1.73
CA LYS A 449 -18.25 -9.90 -0.52
C LYS A 449 -18.19 -11.43 -0.49
N ARG A 450 -18.50 -12.10 -1.60
CA ARG A 450 -18.44 -13.58 -1.67
C ARG A 450 -17.03 -14.11 -1.50
N LEU A 451 -16.04 -13.50 -2.16
CA LEU A 451 -14.63 -13.90 -2.03
C LEU A 451 -14.11 -13.67 -0.61
N LEU A 452 -14.47 -12.55 0.02
CA LEU A 452 -14.09 -12.24 1.40
C LEU A 452 -14.80 -13.14 2.42
N GLY A 453 -16.07 -13.49 2.19
CA GLY A 453 -16.77 -14.51 2.98
C GLY A 453 -16.08 -15.87 2.90
N ALA A 454 -15.74 -16.32 1.69
CA ALA A 454 -14.98 -17.55 1.49
C ALA A 454 -13.57 -17.47 2.13
N ALA A 455 -12.92 -16.31 2.10
CA ALA A 455 -11.65 -16.10 2.78
C ALA A 455 -11.77 -16.33 4.30
N MET A 456 -12.86 -15.87 4.91
CA MET A 456 -13.15 -16.09 6.33
C MET A 456 -13.46 -17.55 6.66
N ASP A 457 -14.11 -18.29 5.74
CA ASP A 457 -14.35 -19.73 5.91
C ASP A 457 -13.05 -20.54 5.93
N TYR A 458 -12.04 -20.13 5.15
CA TYR A 458 -10.71 -20.75 5.17
C TYR A 458 -9.88 -20.36 6.39
N ASP A 459 -9.99 -19.12 6.87
CA ASP A 459 -9.22 -18.64 8.01
C ASP A 459 -9.94 -17.52 8.77
N ALA A 460 -10.60 -17.91 9.86
CA ALA A 460 -11.29 -16.97 10.75
C ALA A 460 -10.34 -16.02 11.49
N ALA A 461 -9.03 -16.29 11.52
CA ALA A 461 -8.04 -15.41 12.14
C ALA A 461 -7.51 -14.32 11.20
N ASN A 462 -7.89 -14.33 9.92
CA ASN A 462 -7.51 -13.29 8.96
C ASN A 462 -8.27 -11.98 9.21
N MET A 463 -7.73 -11.12 10.08
CA MET A 463 -8.36 -9.84 10.40
C MET A 463 -8.40 -8.87 9.21
N LEU A 464 -7.50 -9.02 8.22
CA LEU A 464 -7.53 -8.19 7.01
C LEU A 464 -8.78 -8.48 6.19
N ALA A 465 -9.10 -9.76 6.00
CA ALA A 465 -10.32 -10.21 5.33
C ALA A 465 -11.58 -9.83 6.13
N GLU A 466 -11.54 -9.98 7.45
CA GLU A 466 -12.67 -9.62 8.32
C GLU A 466 -13.04 -8.14 8.19
N VAL A 467 -12.05 -7.25 8.30
CA VAL A 467 -12.26 -5.79 8.19
C VAL A 467 -12.72 -5.40 6.79
N ALA A 468 -12.12 -5.98 5.74
CA ALA A 468 -12.55 -5.73 4.37
C ALA A 468 -14.00 -6.19 4.13
N LEU A 469 -14.38 -7.39 4.61
CA LEU A 469 -15.73 -7.92 4.49
C LEU A 469 -16.76 -7.00 5.15
N GLN A 470 -16.49 -6.60 6.39
CA GLN A 470 -17.37 -5.72 7.17
C GLN A 470 -17.53 -4.36 6.49
N ASN A 471 -16.45 -3.80 5.94
CA ASN A 471 -16.51 -2.57 5.18
C ASN A 471 -17.38 -2.73 3.92
N HIS A 472 -17.16 -3.75 3.09
CA HIS A 472 -18.00 -4.01 1.92
C HIS A 472 -19.48 -4.25 2.24
N MET A 473 -19.79 -4.81 3.42
CA MET A 473 -21.17 -5.03 3.86
C MET A 473 -21.88 -3.75 4.29
N TYR A 474 -21.19 -2.85 5.01
CA TYR A 474 -21.86 -1.81 5.79
C TYR A 474 -21.42 -0.37 5.51
N ARG A 475 -20.23 -0.16 4.92
CA ARG A 475 -19.68 1.18 4.66
C ARG A 475 -20.62 2.03 3.81
N ASP A 476 -21.28 1.40 2.84
CA ASP A 476 -22.20 2.07 1.91
C ASP A 476 -23.64 2.18 2.42
N SER A 477 -23.90 1.82 3.68
CA SER A 477 -25.23 1.91 4.25
C SER A 477 -25.65 3.37 4.45
N THR A 478 -26.92 3.65 4.22
CA THR A 478 -27.57 4.94 4.52
C THR A 478 -28.55 4.83 5.69
N ASP A 479 -28.73 3.62 6.22
CA ASP A 479 -29.58 3.35 7.37
C ASP A 479 -28.84 3.64 8.68
N SER A 480 -29.41 4.52 9.50
CA SER A 480 -28.76 4.99 10.73
C SER A 480 -28.49 3.86 11.73
N TRP A 481 -29.35 2.85 11.82
CA TRP A 481 -29.14 1.72 12.72
C TRP A 481 -27.96 0.87 12.27
N THR A 482 -27.91 0.55 10.97
CA THR A 482 -26.80 -0.20 10.37
C THR A 482 -25.47 0.54 10.51
N ILE A 483 -25.44 1.85 10.27
CA ILE A 483 -24.24 2.68 10.44
C ILE A 483 -23.77 2.64 11.90
N SER A 484 -24.71 2.76 12.88
CA SER A 484 -24.39 2.70 14.30
C SER A 484 -23.79 1.35 14.70
N ALA A 485 -24.41 0.24 14.28
CA ALA A 485 -23.92 -1.10 14.57
C ALA A 485 -22.52 -1.34 13.99
N TYR A 486 -22.27 -0.84 12.78
CA TYR A 486 -20.96 -0.92 12.16
C TYR A 486 -19.91 -0.07 12.89
N ALA A 487 -20.25 1.16 13.30
CA ALA A 487 -19.36 2.02 14.08
C ALA A 487 -19.00 1.40 15.45
N GLU A 488 -19.97 0.78 16.13
CA GLU A 488 -19.74 0.05 17.38
C GLU A 488 -18.80 -1.15 17.16
N TRP A 489 -19.02 -1.92 16.09
CA TRP A 489 -18.13 -3.03 15.73
C TRP A 489 -16.70 -2.56 15.47
N LEU A 490 -16.51 -1.49 14.69
CA LEU A 490 -15.18 -0.90 14.42
C LEU A 490 -14.49 -0.45 15.71
N SER A 491 -15.22 0.23 16.60
CA SER A 491 -14.71 0.67 17.90
C SER A 491 -14.28 -0.50 18.78
N GLY A 492 -15.11 -1.55 18.86
CA GLY A 492 -14.80 -2.79 19.59
C GLY A 492 -13.58 -3.50 19.04
N ARG A 493 -13.46 -3.61 17.71
CA ARG A 493 -12.31 -4.23 17.03
C ARG A 493 -11.02 -3.44 17.27
N ALA A 494 -11.07 -2.11 17.17
CA ALA A 494 -9.93 -1.25 17.48
C ALA A 494 -9.47 -1.40 18.94
N ALA A 495 -10.41 -1.51 19.88
CA ALA A 495 -10.11 -1.74 21.29
C ALA A 495 -9.43 -3.11 21.52
N ALA A 496 -9.92 -4.18 20.88
CA ALA A 496 -9.33 -5.51 20.97
C ALA A 496 -7.89 -5.55 20.44
N ILE A 497 -7.60 -4.87 19.32
CA ILE A 497 -6.24 -4.78 18.78
C ILE A 497 -5.32 -4.00 19.74
N LYS A 498 -5.78 -2.85 20.25
CA LYS A 498 -5.00 -2.06 21.23
C LYS A 498 -4.63 -2.88 22.46
N ASP A 499 -5.61 -3.56 23.03
CA ASP A 499 -5.42 -4.40 24.20
C ASP A 499 -4.48 -5.59 23.92
N GLY A 500 -4.62 -6.23 22.75
CA GLY A 500 -3.68 -7.26 22.30
C GLY A 500 -2.23 -6.76 22.19
N ILE A 501 -2.03 -5.54 21.67
CA ILE A 501 -0.71 -4.90 21.59
C ILE A 501 -0.17 -4.61 22.99
N THR A 502 -0.99 -4.02 23.88
CA THR A 502 -0.61 -3.69 25.26
C THR A 502 -0.23 -4.95 26.05
N ARG A 503 -0.98 -6.04 25.89
CA ARG A 503 -0.69 -7.34 26.52
C ARG A 503 0.46 -8.12 25.85
N ARG A 504 1.06 -7.57 24.78
CA ARG A 504 2.06 -8.23 23.92
C ARG A 504 1.60 -9.57 23.35
N ALA A 505 0.28 -9.77 23.23
CA ALA A 505 -0.32 -10.95 22.61
C ALA A 505 -0.19 -10.91 21.08
N ILE A 506 -0.15 -9.69 20.51
CA ILE A 506 0.11 -9.45 19.09
C ILE A 506 1.22 -8.41 18.91
N SER A 507 1.87 -8.42 17.74
CA SER A 507 2.97 -7.49 17.44
C SER A 507 2.45 -6.10 17.07
N GLN A 508 3.06 -5.06 17.65
CA GLN A 508 2.73 -3.68 17.33
C GLN A 508 3.01 -3.34 15.85
N ALA A 509 4.16 -3.74 15.32
CA ALA A 509 4.61 -3.35 13.98
C ALA A 509 3.66 -3.86 12.87
N GLY A 510 3.04 -5.03 13.06
CA GLY A 510 2.12 -5.60 12.08
C GLY A 510 0.70 -5.02 12.13
N TYR A 511 0.21 -4.71 13.33
CA TYR A 511 -1.21 -4.36 13.54
C TYR A 511 -1.48 -2.86 13.60
N THR A 512 -0.45 -2.02 13.75
CA THR A 512 -0.62 -0.56 13.85
C THR A 512 -1.24 0.05 12.58
N PRO A 513 -0.82 -0.30 11.35
CA PRO A 513 -1.47 0.22 10.14
C PRO A 513 -2.94 -0.18 10.03
N LEU A 514 -3.28 -1.44 10.34
CA LEU A 514 -4.66 -1.92 10.38
C LEU A 514 -5.49 -1.16 11.42
N LEU A 515 -4.95 -0.96 12.63
CA LEU A 515 -5.62 -0.22 13.69
C LEU A 515 -5.98 1.21 13.24
N HIS A 516 -5.05 1.91 12.59
CA HIS A 516 -5.29 3.28 12.14
C HIS A 516 -6.34 3.36 11.01
N ARG A 517 -6.40 2.36 10.11
CA ARG A 517 -7.48 2.26 9.11
C ARG A 517 -8.85 2.05 9.77
N ILE A 518 -8.93 1.15 10.75
CA ILE A 518 -10.16 0.91 11.51
C ILE A 518 -10.60 2.18 12.24
N GLU A 519 -9.67 2.86 12.92
CA GLU A 519 -9.92 4.12 13.61
C GLU A 519 -10.40 5.23 12.64
N LYS A 520 -9.76 5.38 11.47
CA LYS A 520 -10.19 6.32 10.43
C LYS A 520 -11.60 5.99 9.94
N THR A 521 -11.86 4.73 9.62
CA THR A 521 -13.16 4.27 9.12
C THR A 521 -14.27 4.45 10.17
N PHE A 522 -13.93 4.26 11.45
CA PHE A 522 -14.83 4.55 12.56
C PHE A 522 -15.24 6.03 12.59
N LEU A 523 -14.29 6.96 12.38
CA LEU A 523 -14.62 8.39 12.28
C LEU A 523 -15.60 8.67 11.14
N THR A 524 -15.34 8.13 9.94
CA THR A 524 -16.24 8.26 8.79
C THR A 524 -17.64 7.71 9.10
N ALA A 525 -17.74 6.54 9.75
CA ALA A 525 -19.03 5.95 10.10
C ALA A 525 -19.81 6.81 11.12
N VAL A 526 -19.14 7.36 12.15
CA VAL A 526 -19.79 8.25 13.13
C VAL A 526 -20.26 9.55 12.47
N LEU A 527 -19.46 10.11 11.57
CA LEU A 527 -19.77 11.33 10.84
C LEU A 527 -20.95 11.17 9.86
N ASN A 528 -21.21 9.95 9.38
CA ASN A 528 -22.40 9.61 8.59
C ASN A 528 -23.69 9.52 9.41
N LEU A 529 -23.63 9.48 10.75
CA LEU A 529 -24.83 9.48 11.59
C LEU A 529 -25.44 10.89 11.68
N PRO A 530 -26.77 11.02 11.76
CA PRO A 530 -27.39 12.31 12.00
C PRO A 530 -26.90 12.92 13.33
N PRO A 531 -26.42 14.18 13.37
CA PRO A 531 -25.84 14.79 14.59
C PRO A 531 -26.78 14.81 15.81
N GLY A 532 -28.10 14.86 15.57
CA GLY A 532 -29.12 14.81 16.62
C GLY A 532 -29.54 13.41 17.07
N SER A 533 -29.00 12.35 16.45
CA SER A 533 -29.40 10.98 16.79
C SER A 533 -28.76 10.52 18.13
N PRO A 534 -29.46 9.67 18.91
CA PRO A 534 -28.88 9.08 20.12
C PRO A 534 -27.58 8.32 19.86
N ALA A 535 -27.49 7.63 18.70
CA ALA A 535 -26.30 6.91 18.27
C ALA A 535 -25.10 7.84 18.08
N PHE A 536 -25.28 8.99 17.41
CA PHE A 536 -24.22 9.98 17.26
C PHE A 536 -23.74 10.50 18.62
N GLN A 537 -24.65 10.89 19.50
CA GLN A 537 -24.32 11.42 20.83
C GLN A 537 -23.55 10.41 21.69
N GLN A 538 -23.91 9.13 21.61
CA GLN A 538 -23.22 8.06 22.33
C GLN A 538 -21.78 7.85 21.82
N LEU A 539 -21.57 7.90 20.51
CA LEU A 539 -20.27 7.59 19.89
C LEU A 539 -19.34 8.81 19.76
N GLN A 540 -19.88 10.03 19.77
CA GLN A 540 -19.15 11.28 19.56
C GLN A 540 -17.96 11.47 20.51
N PRO A 541 -18.05 11.27 21.85
CA PRO A 541 -16.90 11.47 22.74
C PRO A 541 -15.73 10.56 22.39
N ARG A 542 -16.02 9.31 22.00
CA ARG A 542 -15.01 8.34 21.59
C ARG A 542 -14.43 8.70 20.22
N ALA A 543 -15.25 9.13 19.28
CA ALA A 543 -14.79 9.61 17.98
C ALA A 543 -13.84 10.81 18.11
N LEU A 544 -14.16 11.75 19.00
CA LEU A 544 -13.30 12.91 19.27
C LEU A 544 -11.92 12.48 19.80
N GLU A 545 -11.89 11.54 20.75
CA GLU A 545 -10.64 10.98 21.28
C GLU A 545 -9.83 10.25 20.20
N VAL A 546 -10.49 9.48 19.33
CA VAL A 546 -9.85 8.77 18.22
C VAL A 546 -9.26 9.75 17.21
N ALA A 547 -9.99 10.79 16.83
CA ALA A 547 -9.53 11.82 15.91
C ALA A 547 -8.30 12.55 16.44
N ALA A 548 -8.33 13.01 17.70
CA ALA A 548 -7.18 13.63 18.36
C ALA A 548 -5.96 12.68 18.43
N ASN A 549 -6.20 11.41 18.73
CA ASN A 549 -5.14 10.41 18.77
C ASN A 549 -4.50 10.16 17.40
N LEU A 550 -5.27 10.08 16.32
CA LEU A 550 -4.74 9.93 14.97
C LEU A 550 -3.93 11.16 14.55
N VAL A 551 -4.44 12.37 14.80
CA VAL A 551 -3.73 13.63 14.51
C VAL A 551 -2.35 13.67 15.18
N ARG A 552 -2.27 13.25 16.44
CA ARG A 552 -1.04 13.21 17.24
C ARG A 552 -0.12 12.05 16.88
N LYS A 553 -0.66 10.85 16.64
CA LYS A 553 0.14 9.64 16.39
C LYS A 553 0.75 9.63 15.01
N LEU A 554 0.07 10.14 13.99
CA LEU A 554 0.52 10.16 12.60
C LEU A 554 1.42 11.37 12.27
N GLU A 555 2.00 12.00 13.28
CA GLU A 555 2.90 13.12 13.09
C GLU A 555 4.22 12.69 12.41
N PRO A 556 4.68 13.38 11.34
CA PRO A 556 5.86 12.97 10.56
C PRO A 556 7.17 12.89 11.35
N SER A 557 7.28 13.57 12.49
CA SER A 557 8.46 13.56 13.35
C SER A 557 8.64 12.23 14.09
N ARG A 558 7.61 11.38 14.13
CA ARG A 558 7.65 10.06 14.76
C ARG A 558 8.09 9.01 13.75
N HIS A 559 8.84 8.01 14.19
CA HIS A 559 9.02 6.80 13.38
C HIS A 559 7.66 6.09 13.30
N LEU A 560 7.08 6.05 12.11
CA LEU A 560 5.78 5.45 11.84
C LEU A 560 5.96 4.14 11.08
N ASP A 561 5.20 3.12 11.50
CA ASP A 561 5.04 1.86 10.75
C ASP A 561 4.06 2.00 9.57
N VAL A 562 3.59 3.23 9.31
CA VAL A 562 2.66 3.57 8.22
C VAL A 562 3.37 4.44 7.19
N PRO A 563 3.16 4.21 5.87
CA PRO A 563 3.82 4.98 4.83
C PRO A 563 3.44 6.46 4.91
N ALA A 564 4.40 7.36 4.66
CA ALA A 564 4.20 8.80 4.82
C ALA A 564 2.99 9.37 4.03
N PRO A 565 2.70 8.95 2.77
CA PRO A 565 1.52 9.43 2.06
C PRO A 565 0.20 8.99 2.71
N LEU A 566 0.12 7.72 3.13
CA LEU A 566 -1.05 7.15 3.78
C LEU A 566 -1.29 7.78 5.16
N ALA A 567 -0.23 7.88 5.97
CA ALA A 567 -0.26 8.53 7.27
C ALA A 567 -0.72 9.99 7.15
N ARG A 568 -0.22 10.72 6.12
CA ARG A 568 -0.63 12.10 5.86
C ARG A 568 -2.12 12.20 5.50
N ALA A 569 -2.62 11.33 4.61
CA ALA A 569 -4.02 11.34 4.22
C ALA A 569 -4.94 11.07 5.43
N MET A 570 -4.65 10.01 6.20
CA MET A 570 -5.38 9.70 7.44
C MET A 570 -5.34 10.84 8.46
N ARG A 571 -4.20 11.51 8.60
CA ARG A 571 -4.02 12.64 9.51
C ARG A 571 -4.88 13.85 9.12
N LEU A 572 -4.95 14.16 7.83
CA LEU A 572 -5.77 15.25 7.30
C LEU A 572 -7.27 14.95 7.48
N ASP A 573 -7.70 13.73 7.17
CA ASP A 573 -9.08 13.29 7.40
C ASP A 573 -9.45 13.32 8.90
N ALA A 574 -8.53 12.88 9.77
CA ALA A 574 -8.73 12.92 11.22
C ALA A 574 -8.81 14.37 11.74
N ALA A 575 -8.08 15.32 11.17
CA ALA A 575 -8.17 16.73 11.54
C ALA A 575 -9.52 17.35 11.15
N LEU A 576 -10.03 17.04 9.94
CA LEU A 576 -11.39 17.43 9.53
C LEU A 576 -12.42 16.86 10.50
N ALA A 577 -12.34 15.55 10.79
CA ALA A 577 -13.24 14.89 11.72
C ALA A 577 -13.18 15.48 13.14
N TYR A 578 -11.98 15.80 13.64
CA TYR A 578 -11.80 16.41 14.97
C TYR A 578 -12.52 17.75 15.07
N CYS A 579 -12.34 18.62 14.08
CA CYS A 579 -13.02 19.93 14.04
C CYS A 579 -14.54 19.78 13.87
N ASP A 580 -15.01 18.86 13.02
CA ASP A 580 -16.44 18.60 12.82
C ASP A 580 -17.12 18.06 14.09
N LEU A 581 -16.44 17.20 14.85
CA LEU A 581 -16.96 16.62 16.09
C LEU A 581 -16.97 17.60 17.26
N LEU A 582 -16.08 18.61 17.27
CA LEU A 582 -16.09 19.71 18.24
C LEU A 582 -17.24 20.70 18.02
N GLY A 583 -17.72 20.83 16.78
CA GLY A 583 -18.75 21.80 16.41
C GLY A 583 -18.24 23.24 16.48
N SER A 584 -19.03 24.16 17.05
CA SER A 584 -18.66 25.59 17.17
C SER A 584 -17.73 25.91 18.34
N GLY A 585 -17.18 24.90 19.02
CA GLY A 585 -16.17 25.10 20.04
C GLY A 585 -14.86 25.59 19.40
N ASP A 586 -14.21 26.58 20.02
CA ASP A 586 -12.88 27.03 19.59
C ASP A 586 -11.90 25.83 19.66
N PRO A 587 -11.29 25.40 18.55
CA PRO A 587 -10.31 24.32 18.60
C PRO A 587 -9.13 24.80 19.45
N SER A 588 -9.04 24.29 20.68
CA SER A 588 -7.95 24.62 21.60
C SER A 588 -6.56 24.17 21.12
N ASP A 589 -6.50 23.45 19.99
CA ASP A 589 -5.28 22.95 19.37
C ASP A 589 -5.01 23.63 18.01
N PRO A 590 -4.09 24.62 17.96
CA PRO A 590 -3.70 25.30 16.72
C PRO A 590 -3.19 24.34 15.63
N GLN A 591 -2.59 23.21 16.02
CA GLN A 591 -2.06 22.23 15.07
C GLN A 591 -3.19 21.58 14.26
N SER A 592 -4.31 21.27 14.90
CA SER A 592 -5.49 20.69 14.25
C SER A 592 -6.12 21.65 13.24
N GLU A 593 -6.14 22.95 13.54
CA GLU A 593 -6.67 23.99 12.63
C GLU A 593 -5.79 24.18 11.39
N ASP A 594 -4.47 24.16 11.54
CA ASP A 594 -3.55 24.22 10.39
C ASP A 594 -3.66 22.96 9.50
N LEU A 595 -3.86 21.79 10.10
CA LEU A 595 -4.10 20.55 9.36
C LEU A 595 -5.46 20.57 8.67
N ARG A 596 -6.50 21.11 9.30
CA ARG A 596 -7.81 21.33 8.67
C ARG A 596 -7.68 22.23 7.45
N LYS A 597 -6.95 23.36 7.54
CA LYS A 597 -6.69 24.24 6.39
C LYS A 597 -5.98 23.49 5.26
N GLN A 598 -4.99 22.66 5.58
CA GLN A 598 -4.32 21.82 4.58
C GLN A 598 -5.26 20.79 3.96
N ALA A 599 -6.12 20.15 4.75
CA ALA A 599 -7.09 19.17 4.28
C ALA A 599 -8.11 19.83 3.35
N LEU A 600 -8.66 20.97 3.76
CA LEU A 600 -9.55 21.80 2.95
C LEU A 600 -8.87 22.23 1.65
N ALA A 601 -7.56 22.54 1.65
CA ALA A 601 -6.82 22.91 0.44
C ALA A 601 -6.40 21.74 -0.45
N SER A 602 -6.53 20.49 0.01
CA SER A 602 -6.05 19.31 -0.71
C SER A 602 -6.78 19.09 -2.02
N VAL A 603 -6.04 18.63 -3.03
CA VAL A 603 -6.56 18.18 -4.34
C VAL A 603 -6.57 16.66 -4.47
N ALA A 604 -6.10 15.93 -3.45
CA ALA A 604 -6.13 14.47 -3.45
C ALA A 604 -7.58 13.98 -3.39
N PRO A 605 -8.03 13.02 -4.22
CA PRO A 605 -9.46 12.72 -4.39
C PRO A 605 -10.20 12.41 -3.08
N HIS A 606 -9.66 11.50 -2.26
CA HIS A 606 -10.26 11.16 -0.97
C HIS A 606 -10.29 12.33 0.02
N THR A 607 -9.18 13.05 0.19
CA THR A 607 -9.14 14.19 1.13
C THR A 607 -10.02 15.34 0.65
N ALA A 608 -10.11 15.58 -0.67
CA ALA A 608 -11.02 16.55 -1.25
C ALA A 608 -12.48 16.15 -1.02
N TYR A 609 -12.79 14.85 -1.07
CA TYR A 609 -14.11 14.32 -0.71
C TYR A 609 -14.43 14.55 0.77
N SER A 610 -13.53 14.16 1.68
CA SER A 610 -13.68 14.40 3.12
C SER A 610 -13.86 15.90 3.42
N ALA A 611 -13.10 16.77 2.74
CA ALA A 611 -13.22 18.22 2.85
C ALA A 611 -14.58 18.74 2.36
N ALA A 612 -15.07 18.22 1.24
CA ALA A 612 -16.40 18.55 0.71
C ALA A 612 -17.51 18.20 1.71
N CYS A 613 -17.41 17.05 2.37
CA CYS A 613 -18.39 16.60 3.35
C CYS A 613 -18.31 17.41 4.66
N SER A 614 -17.11 17.75 5.13
CA SER A 614 -16.90 18.65 6.26
C SER A 614 -17.51 20.04 6.02
N ILE A 615 -17.29 20.63 4.84
CA ILE A 615 -17.92 21.91 4.43
C ILE A 615 -19.45 21.77 4.40
N ALA A 616 -19.97 20.70 3.79
CA ALA A 616 -21.41 20.45 3.71
C ALA A 616 -22.06 20.31 5.10
N ARG A 617 -21.38 19.65 6.05
CA ARG A 617 -21.84 19.50 7.44
C ARG A 617 -21.92 20.84 8.16
N GLN A 618 -20.93 21.70 8.00
CA GLN A 618 -20.82 22.96 8.74
C GLN A 618 -21.73 24.06 8.18
N GLU A 619 -21.81 24.18 6.86
CA GLU A 619 -22.43 25.32 6.19
C GLU A 619 -23.72 24.94 5.42
N GLY A 620 -23.98 23.64 5.23
CA GLY A 620 -25.18 23.16 4.54
C GLY A 620 -25.29 23.70 3.11
N LEU A 621 -26.47 24.23 2.78
CA LEU A 621 -26.77 24.71 1.43
C LEU A 621 -25.99 25.98 1.04
N ALA A 622 -25.56 26.79 2.01
CA ALA A 622 -24.82 28.02 1.75
C ALA A 622 -23.47 27.78 1.06
N ALA A 623 -22.84 26.62 1.31
CA ALA A 623 -21.53 26.28 0.74
C ALA A 623 -21.60 25.43 -0.53
N LYS A 624 -22.76 25.35 -1.20
CA LYS A 624 -22.97 24.49 -2.38
C LYS A 624 -21.85 24.59 -3.42
N GLU A 625 -21.43 25.81 -3.77
CA GLU A 625 -20.40 26.03 -4.79
C GLU A 625 -19.01 25.58 -4.36
N ASP A 626 -18.67 25.73 -3.07
CA ASP A 626 -17.39 25.26 -2.56
C ASP A 626 -17.37 23.74 -2.43
N VAL A 627 -18.49 23.11 -2.05
CA VAL A 627 -18.63 21.65 -2.07
C VAL A 627 -18.49 21.12 -3.50
N LYS A 628 -19.17 21.71 -4.50
CA LYS A 628 -19.01 21.33 -5.92
C LYS A 628 -17.56 21.46 -6.41
N ARG A 629 -16.87 22.54 -6.05
CA ARG A 629 -15.45 22.75 -6.37
C ARG A 629 -14.58 21.63 -5.81
N ARG A 630 -14.81 21.22 -4.56
CA ARG A 630 -14.06 20.11 -3.93
C ARG A 630 -14.37 18.76 -4.55
N LEU A 631 -15.65 18.48 -4.79
CA LEU A 631 -16.09 17.25 -5.44
C LEU A 631 -15.56 17.10 -6.87
N THR A 632 -15.23 18.20 -7.56
CA THR A 632 -14.61 18.14 -8.89
C THR A 632 -13.24 17.45 -8.85
N PHE A 633 -12.45 17.64 -7.78
CA PHE A 633 -11.21 16.90 -7.57
C PHE A 633 -11.49 15.44 -7.17
N ALA A 634 -12.46 15.23 -6.27
CA ALA A 634 -12.86 13.90 -5.81
C ALA A 634 -13.36 12.98 -6.94
N PHE A 635 -14.13 13.50 -7.90
CA PHE A 635 -14.75 12.73 -8.99
C PHE A 635 -13.79 12.30 -10.10
N SER A 636 -12.48 12.53 -9.93
CA SER A 636 -11.47 11.76 -10.65
C SER A 636 -11.48 10.28 -10.25
N ASP A 637 -12.04 9.97 -9.08
CA ASP A 637 -12.41 8.63 -8.63
C ASP A 637 -13.91 8.42 -8.85
N GLN A 638 -14.25 7.38 -9.62
CA GLN A 638 -15.62 7.06 -9.98
C GLN A 638 -16.41 6.49 -8.79
N ASP A 639 -15.77 5.77 -7.87
CA ASP A 639 -16.42 5.19 -6.69
C ASP A 639 -16.89 6.29 -5.74
N LEU A 640 -16.09 7.33 -5.57
CA LEU A 640 -16.47 8.52 -4.79
C LEU A 640 -17.63 9.28 -5.42
N LYS A 641 -17.71 9.33 -6.76
CA LYS A 641 -18.83 9.94 -7.47
C LYS A 641 -20.12 9.15 -7.28
N GLU A 642 -20.03 7.83 -7.31
CA GLU A 642 -21.18 6.94 -7.04
C GLU A 642 -21.59 6.99 -5.58
N TRP A 643 -20.64 7.08 -4.65
CA TRP A 643 -20.92 7.25 -3.23
C TRP A 643 -21.61 8.60 -2.94
N ALA A 644 -21.15 9.71 -3.53
CA ALA A 644 -21.74 11.05 -3.35
C ALA A 644 -23.26 11.11 -3.62
N ARG A 645 -23.75 10.23 -4.50
CA ARG A 645 -25.16 10.10 -4.84
C ARG A 645 -26.00 9.61 -3.68
N LYS A 646 -25.44 8.80 -2.78
CA LYS A 646 -26.16 8.18 -1.66
C LYS A 646 -25.69 8.67 -0.28
N ASP A 647 -24.54 9.33 -0.21
CA ASP A 647 -23.90 9.81 1.02
C ASP A 647 -24.83 10.66 1.93
N PRO A 648 -25.10 10.21 3.18
CA PRO A 648 -25.85 10.97 4.16
C PRO A 648 -25.31 12.38 4.44
N GLU A 649 -23.99 12.59 4.42
CA GLU A 649 -23.34 13.89 4.70
C GLU A 649 -23.74 14.95 3.66
N LEU A 650 -23.96 14.53 2.41
CA LEU A 650 -24.40 15.40 1.32
C LEU A 650 -25.94 15.47 1.21
N GLY A 651 -26.68 14.84 2.13
CA GLY A 651 -28.14 14.71 2.07
C GLY A 651 -28.89 16.05 2.05
N ALA A 652 -28.36 17.09 2.70
CA ALA A 652 -28.93 18.43 2.66
C ALA A 652 -28.78 19.08 1.27
N LEU A 653 -27.60 18.94 0.64
CA LEU A 653 -27.30 19.49 -0.68
C LEU A 653 -28.03 18.74 -1.81
N ARG A 654 -28.25 17.43 -1.65
CA ARG A 654 -29.03 16.63 -2.60
C ARG A 654 -30.50 17.05 -2.73
N LYS A 655 -31.00 17.97 -1.89
CA LYS A 655 -32.33 18.59 -2.07
C LYS A 655 -32.34 19.68 -3.14
N ASP A 656 -31.17 20.17 -3.57
CA ASP A 656 -31.01 21.18 -4.61
C ASP A 656 -30.86 20.52 -5.99
N GLY A 657 -31.70 20.91 -6.93
CA GLY A 657 -31.72 20.29 -8.28
C GLY A 657 -30.43 20.54 -9.08
N ASP A 658 -29.78 21.68 -8.88
CA ASP A 658 -28.52 22.02 -9.55
C ASP A 658 -27.34 21.20 -8.97
N PHE A 659 -27.35 20.89 -7.68
CA PHE A 659 -26.41 19.94 -7.08
C PHE A 659 -26.64 18.50 -7.59
N LEU A 660 -27.89 18.05 -7.72
CA LEU A 660 -28.19 16.73 -8.30
C LEU A 660 -27.74 16.60 -9.76
N HIS A 661 -27.97 17.66 -10.54
CA HIS A 661 -27.49 17.74 -11.92
C HIS A 661 -25.96 17.62 -11.98
N PHE A 662 -25.23 18.27 -11.06
CA PHE A 662 -23.78 18.16 -10.94
C PHE A 662 -23.31 16.73 -10.62
N LEU A 663 -24.04 15.97 -9.80
CA LEU A 663 -23.75 14.55 -9.52
C LEU A 663 -24.01 13.62 -10.74
N GLY A 664 -24.46 14.19 -11.86
CA GLY A 664 -24.81 13.46 -13.08
C GLY A 664 -26.05 12.61 -12.90
N VAL A 665 -26.90 12.95 -11.93
CA VAL A 665 -28.17 12.27 -11.69
C VAL A 665 -29.23 13.02 -12.48
N LYS A 666 -29.50 12.52 -13.68
CA LYS A 666 -30.57 13.01 -14.55
C LYS A 666 -31.63 11.92 -14.66
N PRO A 667 -32.93 12.27 -14.57
CA PRO A 667 -33.98 11.33 -14.96
C PRO A 667 -33.71 10.80 -16.37
N ARG A 668 -33.98 9.51 -16.61
CA ARG A 668 -33.95 8.99 -17.98
C ARG A 668 -34.99 9.73 -18.81
N GLU A 669 -34.60 10.18 -20.00
CA GLU A 669 -35.53 10.80 -20.95
C GLU A 669 -36.03 9.80 -22.00
N ASP A 670 -35.27 8.72 -22.23
CA ASP A 670 -35.53 7.70 -23.23
C ASP A 670 -36.11 6.42 -22.62
N TYR A 671 -37.29 6.03 -23.08
CA TYR A 671 -38.00 4.83 -22.67
C TYR A 671 -37.30 3.53 -23.14
N TRP A 672 -36.39 3.60 -24.12
CA TRP A 672 -35.54 2.45 -24.48
C TRP A 672 -34.65 2.00 -23.32
N LYS A 673 -34.35 2.89 -22.37
CA LYS A 673 -33.54 2.61 -21.17
C LYS A 673 -34.32 1.97 -20.03
N LEU A 674 -35.58 1.58 -20.25
CA LEU A 674 -36.30 0.73 -19.31
C LEU A 674 -35.81 -0.72 -19.43
N GLU A 675 -35.67 -1.41 -18.30
CA GLU A 675 -35.16 -2.79 -18.19
C GLU A 675 -35.88 -3.77 -19.14
N ALA A 676 -37.17 -3.56 -19.40
CA ALA A 676 -37.96 -4.39 -20.30
C ALA A 676 -37.60 -4.20 -21.79
N PHE A 677 -37.21 -2.98 -22.21
CA PHE A 677 -36.96 -2.67 -23.61
C PHE A 677 -35.47 -2.69 -23.98
N GLU A 678 -34.58 -2.40 -23.03
CA GLU A 678 -33.14 -2.26 -23.26
C GLU A 678 -32.50 -3.49 -23.93
N PRO A 679 -32.80 -4.75 -23.53
CA PRO A 679 -32.24 -5.94 -24.19
C PRO A 679 -32.69 -6.10 -25.66
N HIS A 680 -33.80 -5.46 -26.03
CA HIS A 680 -34.44 -5.61 -27.34
C HIS A 680 -34.29 -4.36 -28.23
N GLU A 681 -33.70 -3.27 -27.72
CA GLU A 681 -33.61 -1.97 -28.39
C GLU A 681 -33.05 -2.10 -29.82
N LYS A 682 -31.90 -2.75 -29.99
CA LYS A 682 -31.24 -2.90 -31.29
C LYS A 682 -32.12 -3.62 -32.31
N ARG A 683 -32.69 -4.76 -31.93
CA ARG A 683 -33.54 -5.58 -32.83
C ARG A 683 -34.86 -4.88 -33.14
N LEU A 684 -35.50 -4.25 -32.15
CA LEU A 684 -36.73 -3.50 -32.38
C LEU A 684 -36.51 -2.32 -33.34
N ARG A 685 -35.39 -1.59 -33.20
CA ARG A 685 -35.01 -0.54 -34.15
C ARG A 685 -34.75 -1.07 -35.56
N GLU A 686 -34.05 -2.21 -35.69
CA GLU A 686 -33.83 -2.89 -36.98
C GLU A 686 -35.15 -3.35 -37.62
N ALA A 687 -36.15 -3.71 -36.82
CA ALA A 687 -37.51 -4.03 -37.27
C ALA A 687 -38.36 -2.80 -37.63
N GLY A 688 -37.77 -1.59 -37.62
CA GLY A 688 -38.42 -0.33 -37.97
C GLY A 688 -39.25 0.30 -36.85
N ILE A 689 -39.08 -0.15 -35.61
CA ILE A 689 -39.77 0.42 -34.43
C ILE A 689 -38.87 1.50 -33.83
N ALA A 690 -39.22 2.76 -34.08
CA ALA A 690 -38.38 3.90 -33.69
C ALA A 690 -38.47 4.22 -32.19
N ARG A 691 -39.64 4.01 -31.57
CA ARG A 691 -39.88 4.23 -30.14
C ARG A 691 -40.57 3.02 -29.50
N PRO A 692 -40.38 2.76 -28.19
CA PRO A 692 -41.02 1.61 -27.54
C PRO A 692 -42.55 1.64 -27.67
N GLY A 693 -43.17 2.83 -27.60
CA GLY A 693 -44.62 3.00 -27.76
C GLY A 693 -45.18 2.62 -29.13
N ASP A 694 -44.35 2.57 -30.18
CA ASP A 694 -44.77 2.20 -31.55
C ASP A 694 -45.03 0.68 -31.66
N LEU A 695 -44.45 -0.12 -30.76
CA LEU A 695 -44.64 -1.57 -30.70
C LEU A 695 -46.11 -1.95 -30.49
N TYR A 696 -46.91 -1.08 -29.87
CA TYR A 696 -48.35 -1.27 -29.67
C TYR A 696 -49.13 -1.38 -31.00
N GLN A 697 -48.72 -0.68 -32.04
CA GLN A 697 -49.45 -0.64 -33.32
C GLN A 697 -49.28 -1.89 -34.18
N LYS A 698 -48.38 -2.80 -33.78
CA LYS A 698 -47.99 -4.01 -34.54
C LYS A 698 -48.64 -5.30 -34.02
N GLU A 699 -49.70 -5.21 -33.22
CA GLU A 699 -50.44 -6.40 -32.75
C GLU A 699 -50.96 -7.29 -33.90
N VAL A 700 -51.15 -6.73 -35.10
CA VAL A 700 -51.50 -7.46 -36.32
C VAL A 700 -50.22 -8.08 -36.92
N GLY A 701 -49.80 -9.25 -36.42
CA GLY A 701 -48.66 -10.02 -36.94
C GLY A 701 -47.68 -10.60 -35.92
N GLN A 702 -48.14 -10.90 -34.70
CA GLN A 702 -47.31 -11.26 -33.53
C GLN A 702 -46.30 -12.41 -33.75
N SER A 703 -46.56 -13.35 -34.65
CA SER A 703 -45.67 -14.52 -34.88
C SER A 703 -44.34 -14.15 -35.54
N ALA A 704 -44.33 -13.20 -36.48
CA ALA A 704 -43.11 -12.80 -37.19
C ALA A 704 -42.19 -11.96 -36.31
N VAL A 705 -42.76 -11.07 -35.50
CA VAL A 705 -41.99 -10.21 -34.58
C VAL A 705 -41.41 -11.02 -33.42
N SER A 706 -42.17 -11.98 -32.85
CA SER A 706 -41.63 -12.84 -31.78
C SER A 706 -40.49 -13.72 -32.29
N ALA A 707 -40.61 -14.25 -33.52
CA ALA A 707 -39.57 -15.04 -34.16
C ALA A 707 -38.30 -14.22 -34.42
N TYR A 708 -38.45 -12.98 -34.91
CA TYR A 708 -37.33 -12.08 -35.18
C TYR A 708 -36.61 -11.63 -33.89
N LEU A 709 -37.37 -11.32 -32.84
CA LEU A 709 -36.82 -10.95 -31.53
C LEU A 709 -36.24 -12.16 -30.78
N GLN A 710 -36.56 -13.39 -31.20
CA GLN A 710 -36.23 -14.64 -30.52
C GLN A 710 -36.78 -14.69 -29.09
N VAL A 711 -37.98 -14.15 -28.89
CA VAL A 711 -38.67 -14.14 -27.59
C VAL A 711 -39.96 -14.94 -27.66
N SER A 712 -40.43 -15.43 -26.51
CA SER A 712 -41.71 -16.13 -26.47
C SER A 712 -42.87 -15.17 -26.80
N PRO A 713 -43.99 -15.66 -27.36
CA PRO A 713 -45.18 -14.85 -27.58
C PRO A 713 -45.70 -14.15 -26.32
N LEU A 714 -45.48 -14.74 -25.14
CA LEU A 714 -45.84 -14.15 -23.85
C LEU A 714 -44.98 -12.94 -23.51
N VAL A 715 -43.66 -13.01 -23.75
CA VAL A 715 -42.76 -11.87 -23.58
C VAL A 715 -43.11 -10.75 -24.56
N LEU A 716 -43.41 -11.08 -25.82
CA LEU A 716 -43.87 -10.08 -26.79
C LEU A 716 -45.18 -9.42 -26.35
N LYS A 717 -46.16 -10.19 -25.90
CA LYS A 717 -47.43 -9.66 -25.37
C LYS A 717 -47.21 -8.70 -24.19
N ARG A 718 -46.29 -9.04 -23.28
CA ARG A 718 -45.87 -8.18 -22.18
C ARG A 718 -45.26 -6.87 -22.70
N LEU A 719 -44.33 -6.95 -23.66
CA LEU A 719 -43.71 -5.76 -24.27
C LEU A 719 -44.74 -4.86 -24.98
N CYS A 720 -45.76 -5.43 -25.64
CA CYS A 720 -46.84 -4.67 -26.25
C CYS A 720 -47.71 -3.93 -25.21
N ARG A 721 -48.00 -4.55 -24.06
CA ARG A 721 -48.70 -3.89 -22.94
C ARG A 721 -47.89 -2.73 -22.37
N LEU A 722 -46.60 -2.98 -22.11
CA LEU A 722 -45.68 -1.94 -21.67
C LEU A 722 -45.53 -0.81 -22.69
N ALA A 723 -45.56 -1.13 -23.99
CA ALA A 723 -45.54 -0.13 -25.05
C ALA A 723 -46.81 0.75 -25.03
N ALA A 724 -47.97 0.16 -24.75
CA ALA A 724 -49.22 0.91 -24.56
C ALA A 724 -49.11 1.88 -23.37
N LEU A 725 -48.59 1.40 -22.24
CA LEU A 725 -48.32 2.21 -21.04
C LEU A 725 -47.36 3.37 -21.35
N VAL A 726 -46.24 3.10 -22.03
CA VAL A 726 -45.26 4.12 -22.45
C VAL A 726 -45.90 5.15 -23.39
N ARG A 727 -46.69 4.71 -24.37
CA ARG A 727 -47.35 5.61 -25.33
C ARG A 727 -48.31 6.56 -24.61
N ARG A 728 -49.08 6.05 -23.65
CA ARG A 728 -49.97 6.91 -22.84
C ARG A 728 -49.19 7.85 -21.94
N ALA A 729 -48.12 7.38 -21.29
CA ALA A 729 -47.23 8.23 -20.49
C ALA A 729 -46.59 9.37 -21.30
N GLN A 730 -46.29 9.14 -22.58
CA GLN A 730 -45.80 10.18 -23.50
C GLN A 730 -46.87 11.22 -23.87
N ALA A 731 -48.14 10.84 -23.81
CA ALA A 731 -49.27 11.69 -24.20
C ALA A 731 -49.85 12.51 -23.02
N VAL A 732 -49.46 12.20 -21.78
CA VAL A 732 -49.79 13.02 -20.61
C VAL A 732 -49.20 14.43 -20.78
N ARG A 733 -50.05 15.45 -20.62
CA ARG A 733 -49.67 16.85 -20.86
C ARG A 733 -48.67 17.33 -19.81
N ALA A 734 -47.69 18.13 -20.22
CA ALA A 734 -46.70 18.74 -19.33
C ALA A 734 -47.22 20.00 -18.62
N GLU A 735 -48.53 20.14 -18.44
CA GLU A 735 -49.19 21.35 -17.91
C GLU A 735 -49.91 21.05 -16.59
N GLY A 736 -50.16 22.09 -15.79
CA GLY A 736 -50.86 22.00 -14.51
C GLY A 736 -50.08 21.26 -13.43
N GLU A 737 -50.80 20.66 -12.48
CA GLU A 737 -50.21 19.94 -11.33
C GLU A 737 -49.36 18.72 -11.73
N ALA A 738 -49.56 18.18 -12.92
CA ALA A 738 -48.81 17.05 -13.46
C ALA A 738 -47.52 17.46 -14.19
N GLY A 739 -47.35 18.76 -14.50
CA GLY A 739 -46.22 19.28 -15.28
C GLY A 739 -44.84 18.88 -14.75
N PRO A 740 -44.55 19.04 -13.44
CA PRO A 740 -43.24 18.67 -12.87
C PRO A 740 -42.91 17.17 -12.99
N VAL A 741 -43.92 16.30 -13.06
CA VAL A 741 -43.71 14.85 -13.22
C VAL A 741 -43.19 14.50 -14.62
N HIS A 742 -43.37 15.38 -15.60
CA HIS A 742 -42.95 15.12 -16.98
C HIS A 742 -41.43 14.88 -17.09
N GLU A 743 -40.61 15.53 -16.26
CA GLU A 743 -39.16 15.27 -16.20
C GLU A 743 -38.85 13.85 -15.68
N TYR A 744 -39.73 13.28 -14.84
CA TYR A 744 -39.57 11.97 -14.21
C TYR A 744 -40.36 10.86 -14.92
N ARG A 745 -41.03 11.15 -16.04
CA ARG A 745 -41.99 10.24 -16.68
C ARG A 745 -41.44 8.83 -16.95
N VAL A 746 -40.19 8.70 -17.38
CA VAL A 746 -39.57 7.39 -17.64
C VAL A 746 -39.33 6.63 -16.33
N GLU A 747 -38.93 7.33 -15.28
CA GLU A 747 -38.71 6.74 -13.96
C GLU A 747 -40.00 6.30 -13.31
N VAL A 748 -41.05 7.11 -13.43
CA VAL A 748 -42.41 6.79 -12.98
C VAL A 748 -42.89 5.52 -13.68
N VAL A 749 -42.78 5.44 -15.01
CA VAL A 749 -43.16 4.23 -15.76
C VAL A 749 -42.30 3.04 -15.33
N GLY A 750 -40.98 3.19 -15.23
CA GLY A 750 -40.14 2.10 -14.76
C GLY A 750 -40.47 1.64 -13.34
N ALA A 751 -40.93 2.55 -12.47
CA ALA A 751 -41.33 2.23 -11.09
C ALA A 751 -42.70 1.52 -11.05
N LEU A 752 -43.64 1.90 -11.91
CA LEU A 752 -44.89 1.18 -12.12
C LEU A 752 -44.63 -0.26 -12.60
N VAL A 753 -43.74 -0.44 -13.58
CA VAL A 753 -43.38 -1.77 -14.11
C VAL A 753 -42.74 -2.65 -13.03
N GLN A 754 -41.83 -2.09 -12.21
CA GLN A 754 -41.25 -2.81 -11.08
C GLN A 754 -42.28 -3.18 -10.01
N ALA A 755 -43.34 -2.39 -9.86
CA ALA A 755 -44.48 -2.70 -9.00
C ALA A 755 -45.46 -3.72 -9.62
N GLY A 756 -45.17 -4.22 -10.84
CA GLY A 756 -46.01 -5.18 -11.55
C GLY A 756 -47.19 -4.56 -12.30
N ILE A 757 -47.21 -3.23 -12.46
CA ILE A 757 -48.23 -2.51 -13.22
C ILE A 757 -47.77 -2.41 -14.67
N GLU A 758 -48.47 -3.10 -15.56
CA GLU A 758 -48.16 -3.20 -16.98
C GLU A 758 -49.16 -2.45 -17.86
N SER A 759 -50.30 -2.03 -17.29
CA SER A 759 -51.31 -1.23 -17.97
C SER A 759 -51.88 -0.14 -17.05
N PRO A 760 -52.33 1.01 -17.60
CA PRO A 760 -52.93 2.07 -16.77
C PRO A 760 -54.23 1.66 -16.07
N GLU A 761 -54.94 0.67 -16.60
CA GLU A 761 -56.18 0.16 -16.01
C GLU A 761 -55.93 -0.57 -14.68
N GLU A 762 -54.72 -1.07 -14.46
CA GLU A 762 -54.28 -1.68 -13.20
C GLU A 762 -54.03 -0.64 -12.10
N ILE A 763 -54.08 0.66 -12.43
CA ILE A 763 -53.98 1.76 -11.45
C ILE A 763 -55.35 1.93 -10.75
N HIS A 764 -55.42 1.51 -9.48
CA HIS A 764 -56.66 1.61 -8.70
C HIS A 764 -57.01 3.05 -8.31
N ASP A 765 -58.29 3.45 -8.42
CA ASP A 765 -58.76 4.81 -8.09
C ASP A 765 -58.48 5.19 -6.63
N GLN A 766 -58.51 4.19 -5.74
CA GLN A 766 -58.19 4.38 -4.32
C GLN A 766 -56.76 4.89 -4.10
N TRP A 767 -55.81 4.61 -5.01
CA TRP A 767 -54.44 5.14 -4.91
C TRP A 767 -54.36 6.63 -5.27
N LEU A 768 -55.34 7.11 -6.04
CA LEU A 768 -55.38 8.45 -6.64
C LEU A 768 -56.23 9.42 -5.83
N ASP A 769 -57.05 8.92 -4.91
CA ASP A 769 -57.90 9.74 -4.05
C ASP A 769 -57.07 10.62 -3.11
N ALA A 770 -57.47 11.89 -3.00
CA ALA A 770 -56.78 12.91 -2.21
C ALA A 770 -57.02 12.71 -0.70
N ASP A 771 -58.16 12.14 -0.33
CA ASP A 771 -58.62 12.03 1.07
C ASP A 771 -58.17 10.73 1.76
N VAL A 772 -57.44 9.87 1.04
CA VAL A 772 -56.96 8.60 1.60
C VAL A 772 -55.86 8.88 2.64
N PRO A 773 -56.06 8.45 3.90
CA PRO A 773 -55.05 8.60 4.95
C PRO A 773 -53.73 7.96 4.51
N PRO A 774 -52.56 8.57 4.80
CA PRO A 774 -51.26 8.04 4.40
C PRO A 774 -51.02 6.60 4.90
N ASP A 775 -51.59 6.25 6.05
CA ASP A 775 -51.46 4.91 6.64
C ASP A 775 -52.26 3.82 5.92
N ALA A 776 -53.21 4.18 5.06
CA ALA A 776 -53.99 3.22 4.29
C ALA A 776 -53.09 2.50 3.25
N PRO A 777 -53.36 1.22 2.94
CA PRO A 777 -52.59 0.47 1.92
C PRO A 777 -52.46 1.20 0.58
N ALA A 778 -53.49 1.98 0.22
CA ALA A 778 -53.54 2.80 -0.97
C ALA A 778 -52.62 4.03 -0.93
N GLY A 779 -52.53 4.73 0.21
CA GLY A 779 -51.57 5.83 0.41
C GLY A 779 -50.13 5.34 0.31
N LYS A 780 -49.85 4.16 0.90
CA LYS A 780 -48.54 3.51 0.87
C LYS A 780 -48.05 3.15 -0.53
N PHE A 781 -48.93 2.96 -1.53
CA PHE A 781 -48.50 2.64 -2.89
C PHE A 781 -47.78 3.82 -3.55
N VAL A 782 -48.39 5.02 -3.54
CA VAL A 782 -47.80 6.21 -4.17
C VAL A 782 -46.53 6.64 -3.45
N GLU A 783 -46.48 6.49 -2.12
CA GLU A 783 -45.25 6.71 -1.33
C GLU A 783 -44.14 5.73 -1.71
N LYS A 784 -44.46 4.44 -1.91
CA LYS A 784 -43.51 3.45 -2.41
C LYS A 784 -43.02 3.80 -3.82
N LEU A 785 -43.93 4.25 -4.69
CA LEU A 785 -43.59 4.66 -6.05
C LEU A 785 -42.65 5.88 -6.04
N GLN A 786 -42.97 6.89 -5.24
CA GLN A 786 -42.13 8.06 -5.03
C GLN A 786 -40.76 7.66 -4.47
N SER A 787 -40.73 6.78 -3.47
CA SER A 787 -39.49 6.24 -2.88
C SER A 787 -38.65 5.47 -3.89
N SER A 788 -39.28 4.72 -4.81
CA SER A 788 -38.61 4.02 -5.91
C SER A 788 -37.98 5.00 -6.90
N ILE A 789 -38.72 6.04 -7.32
CA ILE A 789 -38.20 7.10 -8.20
C ILE A 789 -37.03 7.83 -7.53
N LYS A 790 -37.20 8.20 -6.26
CA LYS A 790 -36.16 8.82 -5.45
C LYS A 790 -34.94 7.91 -5.26
N GLY A 791 -35.14 6.59 -5.16
CA GLY A 791 -34.04 5.63 -5.12
C GLY A 791 -33.19 5.64 -6.40
N ARG A 792 -33.81 5.90 -7.55
CA ARG A 792 -33.14 5.89 -8.86
C ARG A 792 -32.50 7.23 -9.23
N VAL A 793 -33.17 8.34 -8.93
CA VAL A 793 -32.78 9.68 -9.39
C VAL A 793 -32.53 10.65 -8.24
N LEU A 794 -32.61 10.19 -6.98
CA LEU A 794 -32.36 10.96 -5.75
C LEU A 794 -33.31 12.14 -5.50
N SER A 795 -34.07 12.54 -6.52
CA SER A 795 -35.22 13.42 -6.47
C SER A 795 -36.47 12.67 -6.89
N SER A 796 -37.62 13.21 -6.51
CA SER A 796 -38.93 12.71 -6.91
C SER A 796 -39.92 13.86 -6.94
N PRO A 797 -40.93 13.81 -7.82
CA PRO A 797 -42.05 14.75 -7.75
C PRO A 797 -42.80 14.62 -6.43
N GLU A 798 -43.53 15.66 -6.05
CA GLU A 798 -44.38 15.61 -4.85
C GLU A 798 -45.51 14.58 -5.03
N ILE A 799 -45.99 14.00 -3.91
CA ILE A 799 -47.04 12.96 -3.95
C ILE A 799 -48.30 13.47 -4.66
N GLY A 800 -48.69 14.73 -4.43
CA GLY A 800 -49.85 15.34 -5.10
C GLY A 800 -49.68 15.43 -6.62
N GLN A 801 -48.50 15.87 -7.07
CA GLN A 801 -48.15 15.95 -8.50
C GLN A 801 -48.15 14.55 -9.14
N LEU A 802 -47.59 13.56 -8.43
CA LEU A 802 -47.56 12.17 -8.88
C LEU A 802 -48.98 11.57 -9.00
N LYS A 803 -49.85 11.82 -8.01
CA LYS A 803 -51.27 11.43 -8.08
C LYS A 803 -51.98 12.09 -9.27
N ALA A 804 -51.77 13.40 -9.49
CA ALA A 804 -52.37 14.12 -10.61
C ALA A 804 -51.92 13.55 -11.97
N TRP A 805 -50.63 13.26 -12.12
CA TRP A 805 -50.09 12.66 -13.35
C TRP A 805 -50.62 11.23 -13.57
N LEU A 806 -50.72 10.41 -12.52
CA LEU A 806 -51.28 9.05 -12.61
C LEU A 806 -52.78 9.06 -12.97
N ARG A 807 -53.56 10.04 -12.50
CA ARG A 807 -54.96 10.24 -12.94
C ARG A 807 -55.02 10.52 -14.43
N GLN A 808 -54.23 11.48 -14.92
CA GLN A 808 -54.18 11.78 -16.36
C GLN A 808 -53.75 10.56 -17.19
N LEU A 809 -52.77 9.78 -16.71
CA LEU A 809 -52.33 8.55 -17.38
C LEU A 809 -53.47 7.53 -17.51
N LYS A 810 -54.32 7.42 -16.47
CA LYS A 810 -55.45 6.49 -16.42
C LYS A 810 -56.63 6.96 -17.27
N ASP A 811 -57.02 8.23 -17.17
CA ASP A 811 -58.23 8.80 -17.77
C ASP A 811 -58.15 8.93 -19.30
N MET A 812 -56.97 8.75 -19.89
CA MET A 812 -56.72 8.77 -21.34
C MET A 812 -57.36 7.60 -22.13
N HIS A 813 -58.39 6.94 -21.61
CA HIS A 813 -59.06 5.81 -22.25
C HIS A 813 -60.01 6.24 -23.41
N ASP A 814 -60.44 7.51 -23.45
CA ASP A 814 -61.57 7.96 -24.28
C ASP A 814 -61.22 8.92 -25.45
N THR A 815 -59.93 9.13 -25.75
CA THR A 815 -59.45 9.96 -26.88
C THR A 815 -58.46 9.22 -27.74
#